data_AF-S7XBU4-F1
#
_entry.id   AF-S7XBU4-F1
#
_cell.length_a   1.000
_cell.length_b   1.000
_cell.length_c   1.000
_cell.angle_alpha   90.00
_cell.angle_beta   90.00
_cell.angle_gamma   90.00
#
_symmetry.space_group_name_H-M   'P 1'
#
loop_
_entity.id
_entity.type
_entity.pdbx_description
1 polymer ?
#
loop_
_entity_poly.entity_id
_entity_poly.type
_entity_poly.pdbx_seq_one_letter_code
_entity_poly.pdbx_strand_id
1 'polypeptide(L)'
;MPLTKAQAKSLDILEVARSLGMEMKRKSHREYYWAEHDSFKIDTVKNTWHWYSQNLFGDTINLVQQMQNVSYKEAMVFLETGSFPEAKPVEEERKPFNYTLAPYEQPFVEARTYLKEIRGLSDDTIDFFIEKGVLAQAKRKDKDGVIEDVLVFKYLDSNQQLVGASLQGLVPDQERHPGKGYLKQIMYQSEAISGLNVSIGSPKRLIVTEAPIDLMSYYELHKDELNDVRLVEMEGLKEGVLSHYVLEILQERGDIPMDERDYTKSSELARTSRFLSVAAETSTLFQNNKYDDLITLAVDNDAAGQNFITQLQEKGIPVQIAIPPIVQLNQEKKDWNDFLKRGNEAPKELAHVYTADEKSWHYQGFFEKEIALAKAQELTADDVKTFVSARQLTKEEVHQEYTRIVNQEKERQHTMSEVHEAGVEYEAEKPDNSRLAQARRKLERLKGEADEAINAVYSHQSLTNGQPMNDKRGGANFMRKQEQIEGRVFSKMDEIKQQEERVERLEHQQHLKEMGLNRQGSGLDMSVQNIPRIREELEKAKRGESFFTKATLKRYQEELTRLEAISEQMDKTSIQPATQALIDEGLVNQWQKQPNTYFVKGLRRVALELTEEGEFQLSSQTKYHPKTDEERLKVDELLAKQKKQGELVLEDDQSSELNIDNSNLSPEDAEWLKQNWDNISFSVEPKKQMVIDSDKTVTFEKPSNPLGDSSRALEENQSTEKALGKSQEQNMNSEYQKNERTNGSQGSLQPKAEGSPTPVPEVGTFERSVTSRPTLSSHLLYFSINEEFQSSNDGHYHSISSHELAKLNRPIRSQTIQNAAQYYLAELANSKIYYVTPDKTVQVNFEEKHFMHLTGIKPLAPGQTPEKTLRDFAEGNGHFDNILLANNDAAFDKINVLSDLS
;
A
#
# COMPACT_ATOMS: atom_id res chain seq x y z
N MET A 1 -23.17 -36.63 -31.04
CA MET A 1 -24.12 -35.87 -30.19
C MET A 1 -23.28 -35.01 -29.26
N PRO A 2 -23.72 -33.79 -28.91
CA PRO A 2 -22.94 -32.92 -28.04
C PRO A 2 -22.66 -33.61 -26.70
N LEU A 3 -21.47 -33.39 -26.16
CA LEU A 3 -21.01 -34.04 -24.94
C LEU A 3 -21.84 -33.54 -23.74
N THR A 4 -22.52 -34.45 -23.03
CA THR A 4 -23.28 -34.04 -21.84
C THR A 4 -22.35 -33.76 -20.67
N LYS A 5 -22.79 -32.90 -19.72
CA LYS A 5 -22.03 -32.59 -18.49
C LYS A 5 -21.67 -33.85 -17.69
N ALA A 6 -22.50 -34.88 -17.73
CA ALA A 6 -22.24 -36.16 -17.07
C ALA A 6 -21.10 -36.94 -17.78
N GLN A 7 -21.14 -37.02 -19.12
CA GLN A 7 -20.10 -37.70 -19.90
C GLN A 7 -18.76 -36.97 -19.82
N ALA A 8 -18.76 -35.63 -19.86
CA ALA A 8 -17.55 -34.83 -19.68
C ALA A 8 -16.86 -35.13 -18.34
N LYS A 9 -17.63 -35.26 -17.25
CA LYS A 9 -17.16 -35.64 -15.90
C LYS A 9 -16.62 -37.07 -15.81
N SER A 10 -16.99 -37.97 -16.73
CA SER A 10 -16.53 -39.37 -16.76
C SER A 10 -15.38 -39.62 -17.74
N LEU A 11 -14.88 -38.60 -18.45
CA LEU A 11 -13.63 -38.72 -19.21
C LEU A 11 -12.44 -38.90 -18.25
N ASP A 12 -11.42 -39.68 -18.62
CA ASP A 12 -10.27 -39.94 -17.76
C ASP A 12 -9.47 -38.67 -17.47
N ILE A 13 -9.51 -38.23 -16.22
CA ILE A 13 -8.91 -36.97 -15.79
C ILE A 13 -7.38 -36.98 -15.85
N LEU A 14 -6.75 -38.15 -15.82
CA LEU A 14 -5.30 -38.29 -16.00
C LEU A 14 -4.92 -38.09 -17.46
N GLU A 15 -5.73 -38.56 -18.41
CA GLU A 15 -5.53 -38.30 -19.84
C GLU A 15 -5.92 -36.86 -20.23
N VAL A 16 -6.95 -36.28 -19.62
CA VAL A 16 -7.26 -34.85 -19.75
C VAL A 16 -6.07 -34.02 -19.26
N ALA A 17 -5.54 -34.29 -18.07
CA ALA A 17 -4.33 -33.61 -17.55
C ALA A 17 -3.12 -33.74 -18.49
N ARG A 18 -2.86 -34.94 -19.03
CA ARG A 18 -1.78 -35.17 -20.00
C ARG A 18 -1.97 -34.36 -21.29
N SER A 19 -3.20 -34.25 -21.80
CA SER A 19 -3.49 -33.42 -22.98
C SER A 19 -3.36 -31.91 -22.73
N LEU A 20 -3.48 -31.48 -21.48
CA LEU A 20 -3.20 -30.12 -21.02
C LEU A 20 -1.69 -29.87 -20.81
N GLY A 21 -0.83 -30.84 -21.14
CA GLY A 21 0.62 -30.77 -21.02
C GLY A 21 1.18 -31.14 -19.64
N MET A 22 0.33 -31.54 -18.68
CA MET A 22 0.74 -31.74 -17.29
C MET A 22 1.55 -33.03 -17.12
N GLU A 23 2.80 -32.93 -16.66
CA GLU A 23 3.64 -34.10 -16.39
C GLU A 23 3.20 -34.81 -15.09
N MET A 24 2.21 -35.70 -15.21
CA MET A 24 1.62 -36.40 -14.07
C MET A 24 2.44 -37.63 -13.64
N LYS A 25 3.18 -37.48 -12.54
CA LYS A 25 4.01 -38.52 -11.90
C LYS A 25 3.19 -39.36 -10.91
N ARG A 26 3.41 -40.68 -10.86
CA ARG A 26 2.65 -41.60 -10.00
C ARG A 26 3.14 -41.54 -8.55
N LYS A 27 2.23 -41.39 -7.58
CA LYS A 27 2.54 -41.47 -6.13
C LYS A 27 2.10 -42.81 -5.51
N SER A 28 0.93 -43.31 -5.89
CA SER A 28 0.38 -44.57 -5.36
C SER A 28 -0.38 -45.32 -6.45
N HIS A 29 -1.12 -46.39 -6.09
CA HIS A 29 -1.99 -47.05 -7.06
C HIS A 29 -3.09 -46.09 -7.59
N ARG A 30 -3.53 -45.16 -6.74
CA ARG A 30 -4.70 -44.26 -6.93
C ARG A 30 -4.34 -42.78 -7.13
N GLU A 31 -3.20 -42.33 -6.60
CA GLU A 31 -2.77 -40.93 -6.68
C GLU A 31 -1.65 -40.71 -7.70
N TYR A 32 -1.80 -39.64 -8.48
CA TYR A 32 -0.75 -39.00 -9.27
C TYR A 32 -0.57 -37.55 -8.77
N TYR A 33 0.63 -36.99 -8.94
CA TYR A 33 0.94 -35.59 -8.66
C TYR A 33 1.56 -34.94 -9.90
N TRP A 34 1.41 -33.62 -10.05
CA TRP A 34 2.03 -32.89 -11.15
C TRP A 34 3.50 -32.63 -10.79
N ALA A 35 4.41 -32.90 -11.73
CA ALA A 35 5.84 -32.74 -11.51
C ALA A 35 6.29 -31.33 -11.09
N GLU A 36 5.60 -30.30 -11.59
CA GLU A 36 5.89 -28.88 -11.35
C GLU A 36 5.20 -28.36 -10.08
N HIS A 37 4.15 -29.05 -9.63
CA HIS A 37 3.35 -28.70 -8.47
C HIS A 37 3.00 -29.97 -7.66
N ASP A 38 3.83 -30.34 -6.70
CA ASP A 38 3.63 -31.50 -5.82
C ASP A 38 2.37 -31.39 -4.93
N SER A 39 1.95 -30.15 -4.68
CA SER A 39 0.70 -29.78 -4.04
C SER A 39 -0.53 -30.04 -4.93
N PHE A 40 -0.37 -30.25 -6.24
CA PHE A 40 -1.43 -30.67 -7.16
C PHE A 40 -1.48 -32.19 -7.29
N LYS A 41 -2.65 -32.78 -7.01
CA LYS A 41 -2.85 -34.24 -7.03
C LYS A 41 -4.11 -34.63 -7.80
N ILE A 42 -4.02 -35.73 -8.55
CA ILE A 42 -5.15 -36.42 -9.20
C ILE A 42 -5.42 -37.73 -8.48
N ASP A 43 -6.69 -37.94 -8.15
CA ASP A 43 -7.25 -39.21 -7.68
C ASP A 43 -7.91 -39.93 -8.87
N THR A 44 -7.23 -40.93 -9.44
CA THR A 44 -7.71 -41.65 -10.63
C THR A 44 -8.85 -42.62 -10.34
N VAL A 45 -9.11 -42.91 -9.05
CA VAL A 45 -10.21 -43.77 -8.63
C VAL A 45 -11.50 -42.96 -8.52
N LYS A 46 -11.41 -41.72 -8.00
CA LYS A 46 -12.53 -40.77 -7.94
C LYS A 46 -12.73 -39.94 -9.22
N ASN A 47 -11.74 -39.91 -10.12
CA ASN A 47 -11.70 -39.07 -11.31
C ASN A 47 -11.78 -37.56 -11.01
N THR A 48 -11.02 -37.12 -9.98
CA THR A 48 -11.01 -35.74 -9.46
C THR A 48 -9.60 -35.24 -9.16
N TRP A 49 -9.41 -33.92 -9.17
CA TRP A 49 -8.14 -33.27 -8.79
C TRP A 49 -8.29 -32.34 -7.57
N HIS A 50 -7.16 -32.07 -6.90
CA HIS A 50 -7.05 -31.10 -5.82
C HIS A 50 -5.67 -30.44 -5.81
N TRP A 51 -5.64 -29.10 -5.82
CA TRP A 51 -4.44 -28.27 -5.69
C TRP A 51 -4.39 -27.67 -4.29
N TYR A 52 -3.67 -28.35 -3.40
CA TYR A 52 -3.72 -28.07 -1.96
C TYR A 52 -3.18 -26.69 -1.59
N SER A 53 -2.19 -26.15 -2.31
CA SER A 53 -1.63 -24.81 -2.05
C SER A 53 -2.46 -23.65 -2.61
N GLN A 54 -3.46 -23.93 -3.45
CA GLN A 54 -4.39 -22.92 -4.00
C GLN A 54 -5.82 -23.08 -3.46
N ASN A 55 -6.06 -24.09 -2.61
CA ASN A 55 -7.39 -24.51 -2.16
C ASN A 55 -8.41 -24.82 -3.30
N LEU A 56 -7.91 -25.19 -4.48
CA LEU A 56 -8.74 -25.50 -5.65
C LEU A 56 -8.95 -27.01 -5.80
N PHE A 57 -10.11 -27.42 -6.31
CA PHE A 57 -10.43 -28.82 -6.59
C PHE A 57 -11.51 -28.92 -7.68
N GLY A 58 -11.67 -30.11 -8.27
CA GLY A 58 -12.82 -30.37 -9.14
C GLY A 58 -12.72 -31.63 -10.00
N ASP A 59 -13.54 -31.63 -11.05
CA ASP A 59 -13.58 -32.65 -12.11
C ASP A 59 -12.80 -32.22 -13.37
N THR A 60 -12.91 -33.00 -14.44
CA THR A 60 -12.33 -32.74 -15.78
C THR A 60 -12.69 -31.38 -16.36
N ILE A 61 -13.92 -30.90 -16.16
CA ILE A 61 -14.38 -29.60 -16.67
C ILE A 61 -13.70 -28.50 -15.87
N ASN A 62 -13.69 -28.62 -14.54
CA ASN A 62 -12.96 -27.69 -13.67
C ASN A 62 -11.46 -27.67 -13.99
N LEU A 63 -10.87 -28.81 -14.34
CA LEU A 63 -9.45 -28.92 -14.68
C LEU A 63 -9.12 -28.10 -15.93
N VAL A 64 -9.89 -28.29 -17.01
CA VAL A 64 -9.67 -27.53 -18.26
C VAL A 64 -9.94 -26.04 -18.06
N GLN A 65 -11.01 -25.68 -17.33
CA GLN A 65 -11.28 -24.29 -16.97
C GLN A 65 -10.11 -23.64 -16.22
N GLN A 66 -9.54 -24.33 -15.22
CA GLN A 66 -8.44 -23.79 -14.42
C GLN A 66 -7.13 -23.70 -15.20
N MET A 67 -6.77 -24.73 -15.96
CA MET A 67 -5.45 -24.83 -16.60
C MET A 67 -5.35 -24.03 -17.91
N GLN A 68 -6.48 -23.71 -18.56
CA GLN A 68 -6.51 -22.82 -19.74
C GLN A 68 -7.08 -21.43 -19.42
N ASN A 69 -7.57 -21.18 -18.20
CA ASN A 69 -8.31 -19.97 -17.81
C ASN A 69 -9.52 -19.67 -18.71
N VAL A 70 -10.29 -20.71 -19.06
CA VAL A 70 -11.40 -20.65 -20.03
C VAL A 70 -12.79 -20.77 -19.38
N SER A 71 -13.82 -20.31 -20.10
CA SER A 71 -15.20 -20.47 -19.65
C SER A 71 -15.65 -21.94 -19.72
N TYR A 72 -16.71 -22.26 -18.99
CA TYR A 72 -17.37 -23.57 -19.02
C TYR A 72 -17.71 -24.04 -20.45
N LYS A 73 -18.05 -23.12 -21.36
CA LYS A 73 -18.40 -23.47 -22.75
C LYS A 73 -17.17 -23.95 -23.53
N GLU A 74 -16.05 -23.24 -23.40
CA GLU A 74 -14.79 -23.58 -24.06
C GLU A 74 -14.19 -24.86 -23.48
N ALA A 75 -14.26 -25.05 -22.15
CA ALA A 75 -13.87 -26.30 -21.50
C ALA A 75 -14.69 -27.51 -22.00
N MET A 76 -16.01 -27.35 -22.18
CA MET A 76 -16.85 -28.38 -22.79
C MET A 76 -16.48 -28.65 -24.25
N VAL A 77 -16.12 -27.63 -25.03
CA VAL A 77 -15.66 -27.81 -26.43
C VAL A 77 -14.31 -28.51 -26.48
N PHE A 78 -13.37 -28.21 -25.60
CA PHE A 78 -12.09 -28.95 -25.48
C PHE A 78 -12.33 -30.42 -25.15
N LEU A 79 -13.21 -30.72 -24.18
CA LEU A 79 -13.56 -32.08 -23.82
C LEU A 79 -14.38 -32.84 -24.89
N GLU A 80 -15.14 -32.14 -25.74
CA GLU A 80 -15.85 -32.75 -26.89
C GLU A 80 -14.95 -32.96 -28.12
N THR A 81 -13.91 -32.14 -28.28
CA THR A 81 -12.96 -32.26 -29.41
C THR A 81 -11.77 -33.18 -29.11
N GLY A 82 -11.38 -33.32 -27.84
CA GLY A 82 -10.35 -34.26 -27.41
C GLY A 82 -10.88 -35.69 -27.28
N SER A 83 -10.14 -36.66 -27.82
CA SER A 83 -10.52 -38.08 -27.81
C SER A 83 -10.09 -38.80 -26.52
N PHE A 84 -10.73 -38.46 -25.40
CA PHE A 84 -10.44 -39.05 -24.10
C PHE A 84 -11.17 -40.39 -23.88
N PRO A 85 -10.54 -41.39 -23.22
CA PRO A 85 -11.25 -42.58 -22.77
C PRO A 85 -12.21 -42.23 -21.63
N GLU A 86 -13.30 -42.98 -21.47
CA GLU A 86 -14.13 -42.91 -20.25
C GLU A 86 -13.39 -43.60 -19.08
N ALA A 87 -13.08 -42.83 -18.04
CA ALA A 87 -12.78 -43.41 -16.74
C ALA A 87 -14.04 -44.11 -16.21
N LYS A 88 -13.79 -45.16 -15.41
CA LYS A 88 -14.81 -45.76 -14.55
C LYS A 88 -14.52 -45.29 -13.13
N PRO A 89 -14.97 -44.08 -12.73
CA PRO A 89 -14.81 -43.64 -11.35
C PRO A 89 -15.45 -44.69 -10.45
N VAL A 90 -14.65 -45.28 -9.57
CA VAL A 90 -15.17 -46.18 -8.54
C VAL A 90 -15.61 -45.26 -7.42
N GLU A 91 -16.92 -45.03 -7.34
CA GLU A 91 -17.52 -44.44 -6.16
C GLU A 91 -17.29 -45.40 -4.99
N GLU A 92 -16.25 -45.12 -4.20
CA GLU A 92 -15.88 -45.93 -3.04
C GLU A 92 -17.04 -45.92 -2.05
N GLU A 93 -17.75 -47.05 -1.93
CA GLU A 93 -18.77 -47.29 -0.89
C GLU A 93 -18.17 -46.93 0.47
N ARG A 94 -18.58 -45.77 1.01
CA ARG A 94 -18.08 -45.32 2.31
C ARG A 94 -18.69 -46.20 3.38
N LYS A 95 -17.84 -46.85 4.16
CA LYS A 95 -18.27 -47.75 5.22
C LYS A 95 -18.39 -46.95 6.52
N PRO A 96 -19.33 -47.32 7.41
CA PRO A 96 -19.36 -46.79 8.77
C PRO A 96 -18.00 -46.91 9.45
N PHE A 97 -17.70 -46.01 10.38
CA PHE A 97 -16.44 -46.02 11.11
C PHE A 97 -16.25 -47.34 11.85
N ASN A 98 -15.02 -47.86 11.82
CA ASN A 98 -14.63 -49.06 12.56
C ASN A 98 -13.51 -48.69 13.53
N TYR A 99 -13.83 -48.63 14.81
CA TYR A 99 -12.89 -48.25 15.86
C TYR A 99 -11.92 -49.41 16.20
N THR A 100 -10.93 -49.59 15.34
CA THR A 100 -9.93 -50.68 15.41
C THR A 100 -9.02 -50.66 16.64
N LEU A 101 -9.04 -49.59 17.45
CA LEU A 101 -8.26 -49.48 18.68
C LEU A 101 -8.96 -50.03 19.92
N ALA A 102 -10.26 -50.37 19.88
CA ALA A 102 -10.98 -50.93 21.03
C ALA A 102 -10.29 -52.12 21.73
N PRO A 103 -9.69 -53.11 21.02
CA PRO A 103 -8.97 -54.23 21.66
C PRO A 103 -7.62 -53.84 22.28
N TYR A 104 -7.16 -52.60 22.05
CA TYR A 104 -5.86 -52.07 22.45
C TYR A 104 -5.99 -50.84 23.37
N GLU A 105 -7.20 -50.52 23.85
CA GLU A 105 -7.41 -49.54 24.90
C GLU A 105 -6.72 -49.97 26.20
N GLN A 106 -6.23 -48.99 26.96
CA GLN A 106 -5.45 -49.16 28.19
C GLN A 106 -6.05 -48.31 29.32
N PRO A 107 -5.71 -48.58 30.59
CA PRO A 107 -6.02 -47.66 31.70
C PRO A 107 -5.52 -46.24 31.40
N PHE A 108 -6.34 -45.23 31.71
CA PHE A 108 -6.08 -43.83 31.36
C PHE A 108 -5.10 -43.16 32.35
N VAL A 109 -3.84 -43.60 32.33
CA VAL A 109 -2.81 -43.21 33.29
C VAL A 109 -1.81 -42.25 32.65
N GLU A 110 -1.09 -42.70 31.62
CA GLU A 110 -0.14 -41.89 30.87
C GLU A 110 -0.84 -40.72 30.16
N ALA A 111 -2.04 -40.95 29.63
CA ALA A 111 -2.86 -39.91 29.00
C ALA A 111 -3.35 -38.84 30.00
N ARG A 112 -3.71 -39.23 31.23
CA ARG A 112 -4.01 -38.27 32.31
C ARG A 112 -2.78 -37.47 32.69
N THR A 113 -1.62 -38.13 32.83
CA THR A 113 -0.35 -37.48 33.17
C THR A 113 0.05 -36.46 32.10
N TYR A 114 -0.16 -36.79 30.82
CA TYR A 114 0.03 -35.86 29.70
C TYR A 114 -0.94 -34.67 29.75
N LEU A 115 -2.25 -34.91 29.92
CA LEU A 115 -3.25 -33.85 29.94
C LEU A 115 -3.09 -32.91 31.15
N LYS A 116 -2.69 -33.45 32.29
CA LYS A 116 -2.46 -32.68 33.52
C LYS A 116 -1.10 -31.98 33.52
N GLU A 117 -0.01 -32.74 33.53
CA GLU A 117 1.35 -32.22 33.79
C GLU A 117 1.97 -31.55 32.55
N ILE A 118 1.57 -31.92 31.32
CA ILE A 118 2.11 -31.37 30.06
C ILE A 118 1.13 -30.41 29.36
N ARG A 119 -0.19 -30.56 29.60
CA ARG A 119 -1.23 -29.69 29.01
C ARG A 119 -1.90 -28.74 30.00
N GLY A 120 -1.74 -28.90 31.31
CA GLY A 120 -2.21 -27.95 32.34
C GLY A 120 -3.69 -28.07 32.71
N LEU A 121 -4.35 -29.18 32.35
CA LEU A 121 -5.77 -29.40 32.61
C LEU A 121 -6.00 -29.97 34.02
N SER A 122 -7.07 -29.57 34.68
CA SER A 122 -7.47 -30.11 35.98
C SER A 122 -7.97 -31.56 35.87
N ASP A 123 -7.89 -32.31 36.97
CA ASP A 123 -8.50 -33.64 37.04
C ASP A 123 -10.01 -33.57 36.82
N ASP A 124 -10.70 -32.55 37.34
CA ASP A 124 -12.15 -32.33 37.15
C ASP A 124 -12.51 -32.22 35.66
N THR A 125 -11.73 -31.46 34.88
CA THR A 125 -11.90 -31.34 33.42
C THR A 125 -11.60 -32.66 32.71
N ILE A 126 -10.52 -33.34 33.07
CA ILE A 126 -10.16 -34.64 32.48
C ILE A 126 -11.26 -35.66 32.76
N ASP A 127 -11.80 -35.70 33.98
CA ASP A 127 -12.87 -36.59 34.40
C ASP A 127 -14.18 -36.28 33.67
N PHE A 128 -14.57 -35.01 33.52
CA PHE A 128 -15.74 -34.60 32.72
C PHE A 128 -15.67 -35.15 31.28
N PHE A 129 -14.53 -35.04 30.59
CA PHE A 129 -14.39 -35.58 29.23
C PHE A 129 -14.28 -37.12 29.18
N ILE A 130 -13.87 -37.78 30.27
CA ILE A 130 -13.94 -39.25 30.41
C ILE A 130 -15.39 -39.71 30.66
N GLU A 131 -16.14 -39.03 31.53
CA GLU A 131 -17.54 -39.35 31.83
C GLU A 131 -18.46 -39.16 30.62
N LYS A 132 -18.15 -38.21 29.74
CA LYS A 132 -18.78 -38.04 28.42
C LYS A 132 -18.43 -39.16 27.42
N GLY A 133 -17.55 -40.09 27.78
CA GLY A 133 -17.14 -41.24 26.95
C GLY A 133 -16.24 -40.89 25.77
N VAL A 134 -15.80 -39.63 25.66
CA VAL A 134 -15.09 -39.11 24.48
C VAL A 134 -13.56 -39.23 24.54
N LEU A 135 -12.99 -39.63 25.68
CA LEU A 135 -11.56 -39.91 25.82
C LEU A 135 -11.28 -41.41 25.99
N ALA A 136 -10.15 -41.87 25.44
CA ALA A 136 -9.51 -43.13 25.80
C ALA A 136 -8.00 -43.07 25.62
N GLN A 137 -7.27 -44.02 26.21
CA GLN A 137 -5.86 -44.25 25.93
C GLN A 137 -5.73 -45.60 25.22
N ALA A 138 -4.89 -45.70 24.19
CA ALA A 138 -4.68 -46.94 23.47
C ALA A 138 -3.22 -47.11 23.00
N LYS A 139 -2.80 -48.35 22.74
CA LYS A 139 -1.54 -48.61 22.04
C LYS A 139 -1.77 -48.67 20.53
N ARG A 140 -1.32 -47.63 19.82
CA ARG A 140 -1.30 -47.58 18.35
C ARG A 140 -0.12 -48.41 17.85
N LYS A 141 -0.31 -49.17 16.77
CA LYS A 141 0.77 -49.73 15.96
C LYS A 141 0.75 -49.10 14.57
N ASP A 142 1.90 -48.69 14.07
CA ASP A 142 2.03 -48.08 12.75
C ASP A 142 2.32 -49.08 11.62
N LYS A 143 2.65 -48.58 10.42
CA LYS A 143 2.92 -49.39 9.23
C LYS A 143 4.28 -50.09 9.29
N ASP A 144 5.27 -49.44 9.86
CA ASP A 144 6.66 -49.92 9.98
C ASP A 144 6.81 -50.87 11.19
N GLY A 145 5.79 -50.89 12.05
CA GLY A 145 5.60 -51.85 13.13
C GLY A 145 5.88 -51.28 14.51
N VAL A 146 6.15 -49.97 14.62
CA VAL A 146 6.39 -49.25 15.86
C VAL A 146 5.10 -49.20 16.67
N ILE A 147 5.22 -49.32 18.00
CA ILE A 147 4.10 -49.23 18.94
C ILE A 147 4.31 -47.99 19.80
N GLU A 148 3.26 -47.18 19.95
CA GLU A 148 3.25 -45.96 20.75
C GLU A 148 1.94 -45.85 21.55
N ASP A 149 2.00 -45.18 22.69
CA ASP A 149 0.81 -44.85 23.48
C ASP A 149 0.20 -43.52 22.99
N VAL A 150 -1.10 -43.57 22.69
CA VAL A 150 -1.88 -42.44 22.16
C VAL A 150 -3.07 -42.13 23.05
N LEU A 151 -3.35 -40.84 23.20
CA LEU A 151 -4.66 -40.33 23.58
C LEU A 151 -5.58 -40.39 22.36
N VAL A 152 -6.76 -40.95 22.54
CA VAL A 152 -7.83 -41.06 21.56
C VAL A 152 -8.93 -40.08 21.95
N PHE A 153 -9.27 -39.16 21.03
CA PHE A 153 -10.47 -38.34 21.09
C PHE A 153 -11.52 -38.97 20.20
N LYS A 154 -12.66 -39.36 20.76
CA LYS A 154 -13.75 -40.07 20.09
C LYS A 154 -14.83 -39.10 19.62
N TYR A 155 -15.34 -39.32 18.40
CA TYR A 155 -16.37 -38.47 17.78
C TYR A 155 -17.71 -39.20 17.86
N LEU A 156 -18.69 -38.61 18.54
CA LEU A 156 -20.02 -39.18 18.72
C LEU A 156 -21.06 -38.46 17.84
N ASP A 157 -22.03 -39.19 17.30
CA ASP A 157 -23.21 -38.61 16.66
C ASP A 157 -24.32 -38.25 17.68
N SER A 158 -25.42 -37.69 17.20
CA SER A 158 -26.62 -37.40 18.01
C SER A 158 -27.17 -38.64 18.74
N ASN A 159 -27.00 -39.84 18.16
CA ASN A 159 -27.39 -41.13 18.72
C ASN A 159 -26.34 -41.75 19.66
N GLN A 160 -25.29 -41.00 20.03
CA GLN A 160 -24.15 -41.43 20.85
C GLN A 160 -23.37 -42.62 20.25
N GLN A 161 -23.42 -42.79 18.93
CA GLN A 161 -22.65 -43.78 18.18
C GLN A 161 -21.29 -43.22 17.78
N LEU A 162 -20.27 -44.07 17.79
CA LEU A 162 -18.89 -43.70 17.49
C LEU A 162 -18.67 -43.60 15.97
N VAL A 163 -18.61 -42.38 15.44
CA VAL A 163 -18.48 -42.07 14.00
C VAL A 163 -17.08 -41.65 13.56
N GLY A 164 -16.15 -41.48 14.49
CA GLY A 164 -14.75 -41.19 14.19
C GLY A 164 -13.88 -41.10 15.44
N ALA A 165 -12.58 -40.88 15.21
CA ALA A 165 -11.65 -40.48 16.27
C ALA A 165 -10.40 -39.79 15.71
N SER A 166 -9.76 -38.94 16.52
CA SER A 166 -8.39 -38.44 16.34
C SER A 166 -7.45 -38.95 17.44
N LEU A 167 -6.17 -38.99 17.11
CA LEU A 167 -5.08 -39.57 17.89
C LEU A 167 -4.00 -38.54 18.14
N GLN A 168 -3.62 -38.37 19.41
CA GLN A 168 -2.52 -37.54 19.88
C GLN A 168 -1.48 -38.43 20.57
N GLY A 169 -0.24 -38.42 20.07
CA GLY A 169 0.87 -39.13 20.71
C GLY A 169 1.22 -38.51 22.07
N LEU A 170 1.50 -39.34 23.07
CA LEU A 170 1.82 -38.89 24.42
C LEU A 170 3.30 -38.50 24.62
N VAL A 171 4.18 -39.00 23.76
CA VAL A 171 5.64 -38.80 23.80
C VAL A 171 6.08 -37.95 22.60
N PRO A 172 6.93 -36.92 22.78
CA PRO A 172 7.44 -36.14 21.67
C PRO A 172 8.47 -36.93 20.85
N ASP A 173 8.35 -36.86 19.52
CA ASP A 173 9.29 -37.44 18.56
C ASP A 173 9.38 -36.54 17.32
N GLN A 174 10.41 -35.69 17.27
CA GLN A 174 10.64 -34.74 16.17
C GLN A 174 11.20 -35.42 14.90
N GLU A 175 11.77 -36.63 15.01
CA GLU A 175 12.32 -37.37 13.87
C GLU A 175 11.19 -38.03 13.06
N ARG A 176 10.20 -38.62 13.74
CA ARG A 176 9.00 -39.21 13.11
C ARG A 176 7.92 -38.17 12.80
N HIS A 177 7.87 -37.06 13.55
CA HIS A 177 6.84 -36.03 13.41
C HIS A 177 7.44 -34.62 13.22
N PRO A 178 8.29 -34.41 12.19
CA PRO A 178 8.94 -33.13 11.95
C PRO A 178 7.91 -32.00 11.80
N GLY A 179 8.18 -30.88 12.45
CA GLY A 179 7.28 -29.71 12.50
C GLY A 179 6.05 -29.85 13.40
N LYS A 180 5.66 -31.08 13.80
CA LYS A 180 4.52 -31.34 14.69
C LYS A 180 4.92 -31.72 16.12
N GLY A 181 6.13 -32.24 16.32
CA GLY A 181 6.67 -32.69 17.61
C GLY A 181 6.04 -33.97 18.19
N TYR A 182 4.79 -34.28 17.83
CA TYR A 182 4.02 -35.44 18.27
C TYR A 182 3.21 -36.02 17.11
N LEU A 183 2.77 -37.28 17.26
CA LEU A 183 1.71 -37.83 16.41
C LEU A 183 0.45 -36.95 16.56
N LYS A 184 -0.04 -36.43 15.44
CA LYS A 184 -1.40 -35.90 15.28
C LYS A 184 -2.02 -36.56 14.04
N GLN A 185 -2.98 -37.47 14.23
CA GLN A 185 -3.59 -38.26 13.16
C GLN A 185 -5.10 -38.51 13.37
N ILE A 186 -5.90 -38.42 12.31
CA ILE A 186 -7.28 -38.93 12.25
C ILE A 186 -7.28 -40.45 12.02
N MET A 187 -8.17 -41.20 12.68
CA MET A 187 -8.39 -42.61 12.35
C MET A 187 -9.00 -42.79 10.96
N TYR A 188 -8.65 -43.89 10.29
CA TYR A 188 -9.20 -44.22 8.97
C TYR A 188 -10.70 -44.52 9.10
N GLN A 189 -11.49 -44.12 8.09
CA GLN A 189 -12.96 -44.18 8.06
C GLN A 189 -13.69 -43.29 9.09
N SER A 190 -13.00 -42.42 9.84
CA SER A 190 -13.67 -41.34 10.57
C SER A 190 -14.49 -40.46 9.63
N GLU A 191 -15.64 -39.99 10.10
CA GLU A 191 -16.54 -39.16 9.32
C GLU A 191 -16.01 -37.73 9.08
N ALA A 192 -15.90 -37.33 7.82
CA ALA A 192 -15.20 -36.11 7.41
C ALA A 192 -15.96 -34.78 7.65
N ILE A 193 -17.07 -34.82 8.39
CA ILE A 193 -17.86 -33.64 8.84
C ILE A 193 -18.11 -33.66 10.35
N SER A 194 -17.40 -34.49 11.09
CA SER A 194 -17.63 -34.72 12.52
C SER A 194 -16.28 -34.74 13.25
N GLY A 195 -16.26 -34.15 14.45
CA GLY A 195 -15.08 -34.01 15.30
C GLY A 195 -15.39 -34.36 16.76
N LEU A 196 -14.44 -34.13 17.66
CA LEU A 196 -14.71 -34.21 19.10
C LEU A 196 -15.83 -33.22 19.44
N ASN A 197 -16.91 -33.70 20.05
CA ASN A 197 -18.01 -32.85 20.48
C ASN A 197 -18.56 -33.28 21.84
N VAL A 198 -19.04 -32.30 22.62
CA VAL A 198 -19.63 -32.51 23.94
C VAL A 198 -20.76 -31.52 24.19
N SER A 199 -21.96 -32.04 24.44
CA SER A 199 -23.13 -31.23 24.83
C SER A 199 -23.20 -31.01 26.35
N ILE A 200 -23.49 -29.77 26.74
CA ILE A 200 -23.69 -29.29 28.12
C ILE A 200 -25.10 -28.68 28.22
N GLY A 201 -25.91 -29.15 29.17
CA GLY A 201 -27.32 -28.77 29.28
C GLY A 201 -28.12 -29.23 28.06
N SER A 202 -28.97 -28.35 27.53
CA SER A 202 -29.70 -28.52 26.28
C SER A 202 -29.18 -27.50 25.25
N PRO A 203 -28.27 -27.89 24.33
CA PRO A 203 -27.55 -26.95 23.45
C PRO A 203 -28.44 -25.96 22.69
N LYS A 204 -28.08 -24.68 22.78
CA LYS A 204 -28.71 -23.57 22.05
C LYS A 204 -27.73 -22.84 21.12
N ARG A 205 -26.43 -22.90 21.43
CA ARG A 205 -25.32 -22.38 20.61
C ARG A 205 -24.14 -23.36 20.57
N LEU A 206 -23.26 -23.18 19.60
CA LEU A 206 -22.01 -23.89 19.45
C LEU A 206 -20.84 -23.07 20.03
N ILE A 207 -19.86 -23.75 20.59
CA ILE A 207 -18.51 -23.22 20.86
C ILE A 207 -17.54 -24.10 20.09
N VAL A 208 -16.74 -23.48 19.23
CA VAL A 208 -16.08 -24.20 18.12
C VAL A 208 -14.59 -23.91 18.07
N THR A 209 -13.75 -24.92 18.25
CA THR A 209 -12.28 -24.81 18.26
C THR A 209 -11.64 -25.61 17.11
N GLU A 210 -10.34 -25.40 16.87
CA GLU A 210 -9.60 -26.12 15.83
C GLU A 210 -9.22 -27.55 16.23
N ALA A 211 -8.87 -27.78 17.50
CA ALA A 211 -8.27 -29.03 17.96
C ALA A 211 -8.77 -29.46 19.36
N PRO A 212 -8.65 -30.76 19.71
CA PRO A 212 -9.28 -31.31 20.91
C PRO A 212 -8.72 -30.78 22.24
N ILE A 213 -7.41 -30.49 22.28
CA ILE A 213 -6.75 -29.99 23.48
C ILE A 213 -7.18 -28.55 23.76
N ASP A 214 -7.43 -27.78 22.71
CA ASP A 214 -7.87 -26.39 22.77
C ASP A 214 -9.36 -26.31 23.11
N LEU A 215 -10.17 -27.29 22.69
CA LEU A 215 -11.52 -27.51 23.21
C LEU A 215 -11.52 -27.76 24.73
N MET A 216 -10.65 -28.67 25.21
CA MET A 216 -10.51 -28.95 26.64
C MET A 216 -9.94 -27.76 27.42
N SER A 217 -9.04 -26.97 26.81
CA SER A 217 -8.43 -25.80 27.46
C SER A 217 -9.40 -24.63 27.55
N TYR A 218 -10.23 -24.40 26.51
CA TYR A 218 -11.35 -23.46 26.56
C TYR A 218 -12.36 -23.87 27.64
N TYR A 219 -12.71 -25.17 27.73
CA TYR A 219 -13.57 -25.66 28.80
C TYR A 219 -12.97 -25.41 30.19
N GLU A 220 -11.69 -25.73 30.43
CA GLU A 220 -11.03 -25.48 31.71
C GLU A 220 -11.15 -24.02 32.16
N LEU A 221 -11.02 -23.07 31.22
CA LEU A 221 -11.05 -21.64 31.48
C LEU A 221 -12.46 -21.05 31.67
N HIS A 222 -13.49 -21.67 31.08
CA HIS A 222 -14.86 -21.12 31.05
C HIS A 222 -15.93 -22.00 31.72
N LYS A 223 -15.60 -23.19 32.23
CA LYS A 223 -16.55 -24.21 32.73
C LYS A 223 -17.67 -23.72 33.65
N ASP A 224 -17.42 -22.70 34.48
CA ASP A 224 -18.42 -22.11 35.39
C ASP A 224 -19.49 -21.27 34.65
N GLU A 225 -19.19 -20.80 33.43
CA GLU A 225 -20.06 -19.97 32.58
C GLU A 225 -20.83 -20.81 31.53
N LEU A 226 -20.35 -22.02 31.22
CA LEU A 226 -20.83 -22.84 30.11
C LEU A 226 -22.19 -23.52 30.40
N ASN A 227 -23.26 -22.93 29.87
CA ASN A 227 -24.64 -23.39 30.04
C ASN A 227 -25.35 -23.48 28.67
N ASP A 228 -26.05 -24.59 28.40
CA ASP A 228 -26.81 -24.84 27.16
C ASP A 228 -25.96 -24.64 25.88
N VAL A 229 -24.79 -25.28 25.85
CA VAL A 229 -23.82 -25.21 24.73
C VAL A 229 -23.44 -26.60 24.21
N ARG A 230 -23.05 -26.67 22.94
CA ARG A 230 -22.28 -27.80 22.40
C ARG A 230 -20.86 -27.34 22.09
N LEU A 231 -19.88 -27.98 22.72
CA LEU A 231 -18.47 -27.83 22.37
C LEU A 231 -18.19 -28.68 21.13
N VAL A 232 -17.45 -28.15 20.16
CA VAL A 232 -17.15 -28.79 18.87
C VAL A 232 -15.71 -28.52 18.46
N GLU A 233 -14.99 -29.56 18.07
CA GLU A 233 -13.70 -29.52 17.38
C GLU A 233 -13.94 -29.65 15.87
N MET A 234 -13.29 -28.81 15.06
CA MET A 234 -13.41 -28.85 13.59
C MET A 234 -12.38 -29.76 12.88
N GLU A 235 -11.42 -30.34 13.59
CA GLU A 235 -10.28 -31.07 13.02
C GLU A 235 -9.45 -30.20 12.05
N GLY A 236 -8.98 -29.07 12.58
CA GLY A 236 -8.49 -27.91 11.82
C GLY A 236 -9.65 -27.03 11.31
N LEU A 237 -9.37 -25.97 10.56
CA LEU A 237 -10.35 -24.95 10.12
C LEU A 237 -11.31 -25.44 9.02
N LYS A 238 -12.12 -26.45 9.32
CA LYS A 238 -13.04 -27.10 8.38
C LYS A 238 -14.47 -26.61 8.57
N GLU A 239 -14.85 -25.65 7.72
CA GLU A 239 -16.24 -25.18 7.59
C GLU A 239 -17.25 -26.33 7.43
N GLY A 240 -16.86 -27.45 6.82
CA GLY A 240 -17.71 -28.63 6.67
C GLY A 240 -18.17 -29.26 7.99
N VAL A 241 -17.37 -29.17 9.05
CA VAL A 241 -17.71 -29.66 10.40
C VAL A 241 -18.60 -28.65 11.13
N LEU A 242 -18.25 -27.36 11.08
CA LEU A 242 -19.10 -26.28 11.58
C LEU A 242 -20.49 -26.32 10.92
N SER A 243 -20.55 -26.51 9.60
CA SER A 243 -21.79 -26.61 8.82
C SER A 243 -22.66 -27.82 9.18
N HIS A 244 -22.05 -28.92 9.65
CA HIS A 244 -22.78 -30.07 10.17
C HIS A 244 -23.43 -29.74 11.51
N TYR A 245 -22.67 -29.28 12.50
CA TYR A 245 -23.23 -28.99 13.83
C TYR A 245 -24.17 -27.78 13.85
N VAL A 246 -24.03 -26.81 12.92
CA VAL A 246 -25.01 -25.72 12.74
C VAL A 246 -26.33 -26.24 12.17
N LEU A 247 -26.31 -27.20 11.24
CA LEU A 247 -27.53 -27.87 10.78
C LEU A 247 -28.20 -28.60 11.97
N GLU A 248 -27.42 -29.42 12.68
CA GLU A 248 -27.91 -30.29 13.74
C GLU A 248 -28.55 -29.47 14.89
N ILE A 249 -27.88 -28.44 15.40
CA ILE A 249 -28.42 -27.64 16.51
C ILE A 249 -29.67 -26.85 16.11
N LEU A 250 -29.81 -26.44 14.85
CA LEU A 250 -31.04 -25.82 14.34
C LEU A 250 -32.19 -26.83 14.21
N GLN A 251 -31.89 -28.12 13.98
CA GLN A 251 -32.89 -29.20 14.01
C GLN A 251 -33.30 -29.55 15.45
N GLU A 252 -32.35 -29.63 16.38
CA GLU A 252 -32.60 -29.85 17.82
C GLU A 252 -33.45 -28.73 18.44
N ARG A 253 -33.19 -27.48 18.04
CA ARG A 253 -33.99 -26.30 18.41
C ARG A 253 -35.37 -26.25 17.74
N GLY A 254 -35.63 -27.08 16.73
CA GLY A 254 -36.84 -27.04 15.91
C GLY A 254 -36.96 -25.79 15.01
N ASP A 255 -35.85 -25.05 14.82
CA ASP A 255 -35.79 -23.89 13.93
C ASP A 255 -35.83 -24.29 12.44
N ILE A 256 -35.42 -25.53 12.12
CA ILE A 256 -35.60 -26.18 10.81
C ILE A 256 -36.07 -27.64 10.99
N PRO A 257 -36.70 -28.27 9.98
CA PRO A 257 -37.18 -29.65 10.10
C PRO A 257 -36.06 -30.67 10.31
N MET A 258 -36.32 -31.66 11.17
CA MET A 258 -35.47 -32.85 11.30
C MET A 258 -35.41 -33.62 9.97
N ASP A 259 -34.20 -33.91 9.52
CA ASP A 259 -33.84 -34.50 8.22
C ASP A 259 -32.68 -35.46 8.52
N GLU A 260 -33.02 -36.70 8.92
CA GLU A 260 -32.03 -37.76 9.20
C GLU A 260 -31.21 -38.04 7.93
N ARG A 261 -29.87 -38.00 8.05
CA ARG A 261 -28.96 -38.17 6.92
C ARG A 261 -28.05 -39.37 7.11
N ASP A 262 -27.92 -40.14 6.03
CA ASP A 262 -27.00 -41.25 5.93
C ASP A 262 -25.70 -40.74 5.31
N TYR A 263 -24.78 -40.35 6.18
CA TYR A 263 -23.47 -39.85 5.77
C TYR A 263 -22.55 -40.93 5.18
N THR A 264 -22.97 -42.19 4.99
CA THR A 264 -22.26 -43.08 4.07
C THR A 264 -22.42 -42.60 2.61
N LYS A 265 -23.55 -41.97 2.27
CA LYS A 265 -23.77 -41.40 0.94
C LYS A 265 -22.93 -40.13 0.75
N SER A 266 -22.09 -40.13 -0.28
CA SER A 266 -21.27 -38.97 -0.66
C SER A 266 -22.09 -37.69 -0.90
N SER A 267 -23.30 -37.82 -1.43
CA SER A 267 -24.23 -36.72 -1.71
C SER A 267 -24.78 -36.04 -0.45
N GLU A 268 -25.15 -36.81 0.58
CA GLU A 268 -25.72 -36.27 1.82
C GLU A 268 -24.64 -35.63 2.70
N LEU A 269 -23.41 -36.18 2.74
CA LEU A 269 -22.27 -35.48 3.34
C LEU A 269 -21.94 -34.18 2.58
N ALA A 270 -21.89 -34.19 1.24
CA ALA A 270 -21.57 -33.00 0.44
C ALA A 270 -22.65 -31.90 0.46
N ARG A 271 -23.92 -32.27 0.74
CA ARG A 271 -25.01 -31.33 1.03
C ARG A 271 -24.88 -30.72 2.43
N THR A 272 -24.38 -31.50 3.38
CA THR A 272 -24.24 -31.10 4.79
C THR A 272 -23.03 -30.22 5.04
N SER A 273 -21.88 -30.54 4.44
CA SER A 273 -20.65 -29.73 4.56
C SER A 273 -20.72 -28.35 3.88
N ARG A 274 -21.77 -28.08 3.11
CA ARG A 274 -22.02 -26.80 2.43
C ARG A 274 -23.29 -26.09 2.92
N PHE A 275 -24.04 -26.68 3.83
CA PHE A 275 -25.31 -26.14 4.32
C PHE A 275 -25.17 -24.70 4.83
N LEU A 276 -24.15 -24.42 5.65
CA LEU A 276 -23.90 -23.11 6.23
C LEU A 276 -23.65 -22.02 5.16
N SER A 277 -22.68 -22.23 4.28
CA SER A 277 -22.35 -21.31 3.19
C SER A 277 -23.56 -21.07 2.27
N VAL A 278 -24.29 -22.12 1.90
CA VAL A 278 -25.48 -22.02 1.04
C VAL A 278 -26.64 -21.33 1.76
N ALA A 279 -26.83 -21.57 3.06
CA ALA A 279 -27.87 -20.89 3.84
C ALA A 279 -27.61 -19.39 3.98
N ALA A 280 -26.34 -18.97 4.11
CA ALA A 280 -25.97 -17.55 4.13
C ALA A 280 -26.13 -16.89 2.74
N GLU A 281 -25.71 -17.55 1.67
CA GLU A 281 -25.80 -17.02 0.30
C GLU A 281 -27.26 -16.97 -0.23
N THR A 282 -28.06 -18.02 0.01
CA THR A 282 -29.34 -18.22 -0.71
C THR A 282 -30.60 -18.09 0.16
N SER A 283 -30.50 -17.72 1.43
CA SER A 283 -31.66 -17.66 2.33
C SER A 283 -31.65 -16.46 3.27
N THR A 284 -32.77 -16.21 3.94
CA THR A 284 -32.89 -15.17 4.97
C THR A 284 -32.52 -15.67 6.38
N LEU A 285 -31.87 -16.84 6.51
CA LEU A 285 -31.64 -17.49 7.81
C LEU A 285 -30.86 -16.59 8.77
N PHE A 286 -29.73 -16.03 8.32
CA PHE A 286 -28.87 -15.14 9.13
C PHE A 286 -29.26 -13.66 9.03
N GLN A 287 -30.40 -13.33 8.42
CA GLN A 287 -30.89 -11.94 8.35
C GLN A 287 -31.67 -11.58 9.63
N ASN A 288 -31.65 -10.30 10.00
CA ASN A 288 -32.31 -9.77 11.21
C ASN A 288 -31.72 -10.30 12.54
N ASN A 289 -30.43 -10.63 12.55
CA ASN A 289 -29.61 -10.87 13.76
C ASN A 289 -30.10 -12.00 14.70
N LYS A 290 -30.97 -12.90 14.22
CA LYS A 290 -31.59 -13.96 15.05
C LYS A 290 -30.59 -14.98 15.60
N TYR A 291 -29.46 -15.17 14.91
CA TYR A 291 -28.50 -16.25 15.18
C TYR A 291 -27.08 -15.73 15.42
N ASP A 292 -26.91 -14.46 15.78
CA ASP A 292 -25.58 -13.87 15.98
C ASP A 292 -24.82 -14.56 17.12
N ASP A 293 -25.57 -15.01 18.14
CA ASP A 293 -25.05 -15.78 19.28
C ASP A 293 -25.01 -17.31 19.04
N LEU A 294 -25.29 -17.79 17.82
CA LEU A 294 -25.38 -19.24 17.52
C LEU A 294 -24.00 -19.91 17.44
N ILE A 295 -22.97 -19.18 17.01
CA ILE A 295 -21.63 -19.70 16.75
C ILE A 295 -20.62 -18.85 17.53
N THR A 296 -20.07 -19.38 18.61
CA THR A 296 -18.89 -18.82 19.27
C THR A 296 -17.65 -19.52 18.70
N LEU A 297 -16.79 -18.76 18.02
CA LEU A 297 -15.64 -19.27 17.28
C LEU A 297 -14.35 -19.03 18.07
N ALA A 298 -13.82 -20.11 18.62
CA ALA A 298 -12.68 -20.17 19.54
C ALA A 298 -11.49 -20.90 18.88
N VAL A 299 -11.11 -20.40 17.70
CA VAL A 299 -9.95 -20.84 16.91
C VAL A 299 -8.64 -20.26 17.45
N ASP A 300 -7.51 -20.68 16.89
CA ASP A 300 -6.22 -20.12 17.27
C ASP A 300 -6.11 -18.66 16.80
N ASN A 301 -5.44 -17.83 17.60
CA ASN A 301 -5.14 -16.45 17.22
C ASN A 301 -3.84 -16.45 16.42
N ASP A 302 -3.94 -16.89 15.17
CA ASP A 302 -2.88 -16.86 14.16
C ASP A 302 -3.45 -16.50 12.78
N ALA A 303 -2.59 -16.37 11.77
CA ALA A 303 -3.00 -15.97 10.43
C ALA A 303 -4.04 -16.92 9.77
N ALA A 304 -4.07 -18.21 10.12
CA ALA A 304 -5.05 -19.15 9.59
C ALA A 304 -6.42 -18.96 10.25
N GLY A 305 -6.48 -18.87 11.58
CA GLY A 305 -7.70 -18.58 12.33
C GLY A 305 -8.31 -17.22 11.95
N GLN A 306 -7.46 -16.20 11.80
CA GLN A 306 -7.82 -14.85 11.33
C GLN A 306 -8.43 -14.85 9.92
N ASN A 307 -7.83 -15.62 8.99
CA ASN A 307 -8.38 -15.82 7.65
C ASN A 307 -9.75 -16.52 7.69
N PHE A 308 -9.91 -17.56 8.51
CA PHE A 308 -11.17 -18.30 8.62
C PHE A 308 -12.31 -17.46 9.20
N ILE A 309 -12.04 -16.67 10.25
CA ILE A 309 -12.97 -15.69 10.81
C ILE A 309 -13.41 -14.70 9.71
N THR A 310 -12.45 -14.10 9.00
CA THR A 310 -12.72 -13.14 7.93
C THR A 310 -13.61 -13.76 6.84
N GLN A 311 -13.29 -14.97 6.36
CA GLN A 311 -14.06 -15.67 5.32
C GLN A 311 -15.51 -15.97 5.74
N LEU A 312 -15.77 -16.32 7.00
CA LEU A 312 -17.13 -16.53 7.50
C LEU A 312 -17.91 -15.20 7.55
N GLN A 313 -17.30 -14.13 8.07
CA GLN A 313 -17.94 -12.82 8.13
C GLN A 313 -18.13 -12.19 6.72
N GLU A 314 -17.24 -12.44 5.77
CA GLU A 314 -17.39 -12.02 4.37
C GLU A 314 -18.62 -12.65 3.70
N LYS A 315 -18.88 -13.94 3.98
CA LYS A 315 -20.07 -14.70 3.54
C LYS A 315 -21.37 -14.26 4.23
N GLY A 316 -21.32 -13.35 5.21
CA GLY A 316 -22.48 -12.95 6.00
C GLY A 316 -22.90 -14.00 7.04
N ILE A 317 -22.00 -14.89 7.46
CA ILE A 317 -22.22 -15.81 8.57
C ILE A 317 -21.80 -15.08 9.87
N PRO A 318 -22.72 -14.80 10.80
CA PRO A 318 -22.36 -14.16 12.05
C PRO A 318 -21.67 -15.18 12.98
N VAL A 319 -20.61 -14.72 13.64
CA VAL A 319 -19.83 -15.48 14.63
C VAL A 319 -19.43 -14.56 15.77
N GLN A 320 -19.49 -15.02 17.01
CA GLN A 320 -18.84 -14.36 18.15
C GLN A 320 -17.37 -14.78 18.17
N ILE A 321 -16.43 -13.83 18.07
CA ILE A 321 -15.00 -14.11 18.08
C ILE A 321 -14.53 -14.32 19.53
N ALA A 322 -14.03 -15.51 19.85
CA ALA A 322 -13.54 -15.90 21.17
C ALA A 322 -12.17 -16.61 21.07
N ILE A 323 -11.20 -15.94 20.45
CA ILE A 323 -9.81 -16.43 20.28
C ILE A 323 -8.92 -15.99 21.46
N PRO A 324 -7.82 -16.71 21.78
CA PRO A 324 -6.99 -16.36 22.93
C PRO A 324 -6.19 -15.08 22.68
N PRO A 325 -6.19 -14.09 23.59
CA PRO A 325 -5.54 -12.81 23.35
C PRO A 325 -4.01 -12.92 23.34
N ILE A 326 -3.37 -12.18 22.44
CA ILE A 326 -1.91 -12.00 22.40
C ILE A 326 -1.54 -10.86 23.35
N VAL A 327 -0.80 -11.22 24.41
CA VAL A 327 -0.41 -10.35 25.53
C VAL A 327 1.10 -10.42 25.78
N GLN A 328 1.87 -10.49 24.70
CA GLN A 328 3.33 -10.29 24.66
C GLN A 328 3.70 -9.65 23.33
N LEU A 329 4.55 -8.62 23.37
CA LEU A 329 5.06 -7.97 22.17
C LEU A 329 5.86 -8.96 21.32
N ASN A 330 5.72 -8.88 19.99
CA ASN A 330 6.32 -9.79 19.01
C ASN A 330 5.88 -11.27 19.10
N GLN A 331 4.79 -11.59 19.81
CA GLN A 331 4.16 -12.90 19.71
C GLN A 331 3.17 -12.92 18.53
N GLU A 332 3.48 -13.66 17.47
CA GLU A 332 2.66 -13.71 16.24
C GLU A 332 1.46 -14.64 16.32
N LYS A 333 1.47 -15.64 17.23
CA LYS A 333 0.43 -16.66 17.34
C LYS A 333 0.15 -17.12 18.76
N LYS A 334 -1.08 -17.56 19.02
CA LYS A 334 -1.53 -18.09 20.32
C LYS A 334 -2.62 -19.17 20.16
N ASP A 335 -2.41 -20.34 20.74
CA ASP A 335 -3.46 -21.37 20.94
C ASP A 335 -4.05 -21.30 22.36
N TRP A 336 -5.20 -21.95 22.59
CA TRP A 336 -5.89 -21.91 23.88
C TRP A 336 -5.15 -22.70 24.97
N ASN A 337 -4.40 -23.74 24.60
CA ASN A 337 -3.60 -24.50 25.56
C ASN A 337 -2.38 -23.71 26.09
N ASP A 338 -1.72 -22.94 25.23
CA ASP A 338 -0.66 -21.99 25.59
C ASP A 338 -1.22 -20.82 26.40
N PHE A 339 -2.50 -20.45 26.24
CA PHE A 339 -3.14 -19.43 27.08
C PHE A 339 -3.37 -19.96 28.49
N LEU A 340 -4.03 -21.11 28.63
CA LEU A 340 -4.23 -21.81 29.91
C LEU A 340 -2.93 -21.95 30.71
N LYS A 341 -1.83 -22.32 30.06
CA LYS A 341 -0.51 -22.52 30.69
C LYS A 341 0.15 -21.28 31.27
N ARG A 342 -0.26 -20.06 30.92
CA ARG A 342 0.27 -18.84 31.58
C ARG A 342 -0.36 -18.58 32.95
N GLY A 343 -1.54 -19.14 33.22
CA GLY A 343 -2.33 -18.80 34.39
C GLY A 343 -3.03 -17.44 34.26
N ASN A 344 -3.85 -17.11 35.28
CA ASN A 344 -4.81 -16.00 35.23
C ASN A 344 -4.20 -14.60 35.45
N GLU A 345 -3.14 -14.25 34.72
CA GLU A 345 -2.80 -12.85 34.46
C GLU A 345 -3.83 -12.27 33.48
N ALA A 346 -4.99 -11.85 34.02
CA ALA A 346 -6.06 -11.26 33.24
C ALA A 346 -5.57 -9.93 32.60
N PRO A 347 -5.40 -9.87 31.26
CA PRO A 347 -4.87 -8.70 30.58
C PRO A 347 -5.85 -7.53 30.68
N LYS A 348 -5.31 -6.31 30.81
CA LYS A 348 -6.13 -5.12 31.07
C LYS A 348 -6.36 -4.38 29.77
N GLU A 349 -7.63 -4.19 29.44
CA GLU A 349 -8.09 -3.58 28.18
C GLU A 349 -7.62 -4.40 26.96
N LEU A 350 -8.43 -5.37 26.56
CA LEU A 350 -8.26 -6.11 25.31
C LEU A 350 -8.91 -5.37 24.13
N ALA A 351 -8.41 -5.59 22.92
CA ALA A 351 -8.97 -5.03 21.70
C ALA A 351 -8.77 -5.93 20.47
N HIS A 352 -9.73 -5.86 19.56
CA HIS A 352 -9.70 -6.43 18.22
C HIS A 352 -8.99 -5.47 17.25
N VAL A 353 -8.18 -6.00 16.34
CA VAL A 353 -7.51 -5.22 15.27
C VAL A 353 -8.14 -5.56 13.92
N TYR A 354 -8.40 -4.54 13.10
CA TYR A 354 -8.99 -4.68 11.76
C TYR A 354 -8.22 -3.83 10.75
N THR A 355 -7.92 -4.39 9.57
CA THR A 355 -7.44 -3.65 8.39
C THR A 355 -8.55 -3.56 7.35
N ALA A 356 -8.68 -2.42 6.66
CA ALA A 356 -9.62 -2.27 5.53
C ALA A 356 -9.06 -1.36 4.42
N ASP A 357 -9.53 -1.60 3.21
CA ASP A 357 -9.33 -0.77 2.01
C ASP A 357 -10.70 -0.45 1.35
N GLU A 358 -10.71 0.15 0.16
CA GLU A 358 -11.95 0.52 -0.56
C GLU A 358 -12.87 -0.67 -0.90
N LYS A 359 -12.33 -1.90 -0.95
CA LYS A 359 -12.97 -3.11 -1.50
C LYS A 359 -12.91 -4.31 -0.56
N SER A 360 -11.85 -4.43 0.25
CA SER A 360 -11.60 -5.57 1.12
C SER A 360 -11.37 -5.17 2.58
N TRP A 361 -11.44 -6.15 3.48
CA TRP A 361 -11.10 -5.99 4.88
C TRP A 361 -10.60 -7.32 5.45
N HIS A 362 -9.88 -7.25 6.58
CA HIS A 362 -9.36 -8.42 7.27
C HIS A 362 -9.42 -8.23 8.79
N TYR A 363 -9.75 -9.30 9.49
CA TYR A 363 -9.61 -9.35 10.94
C TYR A 363 -8.19 -9.80 11.32
N GLN A 364 -7.46 -8.96 12.06
CA GLN A 364 -6.03 -9.14 12.34
C GLN A 364 -5.73 -9.77 13.71
N GLY A 365 -6.77 -10.22 14.44
CA GLY A 365 -6.63 -10.91 15.73
C GLY A 365 -7.01 -10.08 16.96
N PHE A 366 -6.69 -10.63 18.14
CA PHE A 366 -7.10 -10.11 19.45
C PHE A 366 -5.87 -9.91 20.35
N PHE A 367 -5.73 -8.72 20.94
CA PHE A 367 -4.51 -8.31 21.62
C PHE A 367 -4.80 -7.48 22.88
N GLU A 368 -3.83 -7.38 23.79
CA GLU A 368 -3.80 -6.30 24.78
C GLU A 368 -3.66 -4.94 24.08
N LYS A 369 -4.38 -3.92 24.55
CA LYS A 369 -4.60 -2.64 23.83
C LYS A 369 -3.32 -1.92 23.40
N GLU A 370 -2.25 -1.97 24.20
CA GLU A 370 -0.96 -1.37 23.81
C GLU A 370 -0.33 -2.10 22.61
N ILE A 371 -0.39 -3.43 22.60
CA ILE A 371 0.06 -4.27 21.49
C ILE A 371 -0.86 -4.09 20.28
N ALA A 372 -2.17 -3.97 20.49
CA ALA A 372 -3.16 -3.69 19.44
C ALA A 372 -2.86 -2.38 18.71
N LEU A 373 -2.50 -1.33 19.46
CA LEU A 373 -2.13 -0.02 18.91
C LEU A 373 -0.79 -0.08 18.17
N ALA A 374 0.21 -0.79 18.70
CA ALA A 374 1.48 -1.01 18.01
C ALA A 374 1.29 -1.78 16.68
N LYS A 375 0.50 -2.87 16.71
CA LYS A 375 0.16 -3.66 15.50
C LYS A 375 -0.63 -2.83 14.49
N ALA A 376 -1.53 -1.96 14.94
CA ALA A 376 -2.25 -1.06 14.05
C ALA A 376 -1.36 0.01 13.40
N GLN A 377 -0.31 0.48 14.08
CA GLN A 377 0.69 1.36 13.48
C GLN A 377 1.57 0.61 12.46
N GLU A 378 1.96 -0.63 12.76
CA GLU A 378 2.75 -1.49 11.86
C GLU A 378 2.01 -1.82 10.55
N LEU A 379 0.70 -2.10 10.62
CA LEU A 379 -0.12 -2.53 9.49
C LEU A 379 -0.74 -1.39 8.66
N THR A 380 -0.66 -0.13 9.12
CA THR A 380 -1.26 1.00 8.41
C THR A 380 -0.39 1.49 7.27
N ALA A 381 -0.97 1.59 6.08
CA ALA A 381 -0.37 2.11 4.86
C ALA A 381 -1.25 3.20 4.23
N ASP A 382 -0.80 3.79 3.12
CA ASP A 382 -1.56 4.83 2.43
C ASP A 382 -2.95 4.34 1.98
N ASP A 383 -3.00 3.15 1.36
CA ASP A 383 -4.23 2.53 0.84
C ASP A 383 -5.01 1.71 1.88
N VAL A 384 -4.34 1.20 2.92
CA VAL A 384 -4.90 0.25 3.90
C VAL A 384 -4.91 0.88 5.28
N LYS A 385 -6.11 1.09 5.84
CA LYS A 385 -6.29 1.71 7.16
C LYS A 385 -6.48 0.63 8.21
N THR A 386 -5.72 0.70 9.29
CA THR A 386 -5.85 -0.21 10.44
C THR A 386 -6.50 0.52 11.61
N PHE A 387 -7.40 -0.15 12.32
CA PHE A 387 -8.04 0.40 13.51
C PHE A 387 -8.27 -0.66 14.59
N VAL A 388 -8.43 -0.16 15.82
CA VAL A 388 -8.47 -0.92 17.06
C VAL A 388 -9.82 -0.69 17.72
N SER A 389 -10.53 -1.77 18.08
CA SER A 389 -11.84 -1.71 18.72
C SER A 389 -11.90 -2.57 19.97
N ALA A 390 -12.41 -2.01 21.08
CA ALA A 390 -12.64 -2.75 22.33
C ALA A 390 -13.82 -3.74 22.25
N ARG A 391 -14.58 -3.73 21.14
CA ARG A 391 -15.64 -4.70 20.82
C ARG A 391 -15.42 -5.30 19.44
N GLN A 392 -15.99 -6.48 19.20
CA GLN A 392 -16.14 -6.99 17.85
C GLN A 392 -16.98 -6.01 16.99
N LEU A 393 -16.60 -5.89 15.72
CA LEU A 393 -17.30 -5.12 14.69
C LEU A 393 -17.88 -6.06 13.60
N THR A 394 -19.01 -5.68 13.00
CA THR A 394 -19.50 -6.32 11.76
C THR A 394 -18.78 -5.79 10.52
N LYS A 395 -18.96 -6.45 9.38
CA LYS A 395 -18.45 -6.02 8.06
C LYS A 395 -18.89 -4.59 7.70
N GLU A 396 -20.13 -4.25 8.01
CA GLU A 396 -20.74 -2.94 7.79
C GLU A 396 -20.14 -1.87 8.71
N GLU A 397 -19.84 -2.23 9.96
CA GLU A 397 -19.21 -1.33 10.93
C GLU A 397 -17.73 -1.10 10.63
N VAL A 398 -17.01 -2.14 10.19
CA VAL A 398 -15.64 -2.05 9.66
C VAL A 398 -15.59 -1.08 8.47
N HIS A 399 -16.54 -1.19 7.53
CA HIS A 399 -16.61 -0.27 6.39
C HIS A 399 -17.02 1.16 6.80
N GLN A 400 -17.86 1.32 7.82
CA GLN A 400 -18.21 2.64 8.39
C GLN A 400 -17.02 3.30 9.08
N GLU A 401 -16.25 2.59 9.91
CA GLU A 401 -15.05 3.15 10.54
C GLU A 401 -13.93 3.41 9.52
N TYR A 402 -13.74 2.55 8.51
CA TYR A 402 -12.87 2.86 7.37
C TYR A 402 -13.27 4.17 6.68
N THR A 403 -14.55 4.30 6.31
CA THR A 403 -15.09 5.51 5.65
C THR A 403 -14.94 6.74 6.55
N ARG A 404 -15.14 6.58 7.86
CA ARG A 404 -14.95 7.64 8.85
C ARG A 404 -13.48 8.05 8.98
N ILE A 405 -12.54 7.11 8.98
CA ILE A 405 -11.10 7.39 9.04
C ILE A 405 -10.66 8.11 7.76
N VAL A 406 -11.06 7.62 6.58
CA VAL A 406 -10.75 8.27 5.29
C VAL A 406 -11.40 9.66 5.20
N ASN A 407 -12.62 9.83 5.72
CA ASN A 407 -13.25 11.15 5.79
C ASN A 407 -12.57 12.05 6.84
N GLN A 408 -12.08 11.52 7.96
CA GLN A 408 -11.28 12.27 8.93
C GLN A 408 -9.88 12.62 8.42
N GLU A 409 -9.28 11.81 7.54
CA GLU A 409 -8.05 12.17 6.82
C GLU A 409 -8.32 13.27 5.80
N LYS A 410 -9.42 13.19 5.03
CA LYS A 410 -9.85 14.25 4.12
C LYS A 410 -10.26 15.53 4.87
N GLU A 411 -10.94 15.42 6.00
CA GLU A 411 -11.26 16.53 6.91
C GLU A 411 -10.02 17.05 7.63
N ARG A 412 -8.97 16.25 7.85
CA ARG A 412 -7.66 16.75 8.35
C ARG A 412 -6.84 17.40 7.25
N GLN A 413 -6.92 16.95 6.01
CA GLN A 413 -6.34 17.67 4.87
C GLN A 413 -7.11 18.98 4.62
N HIS A 414 -8.44 18.94 4.71
CA HIS A 414 -9.31 20.09 4.55
C HIS A 414 -9.21 21.05 5.74
N THR A 415 -9.08 20.59 6.99
CA THR A 415 -8.83 21.47 8.16
C THR A 415 -7.37 21.83 8.35
N MET A 416 -6.39 21.10 7.80
CA MET A 416 -5.08 21.71 7.55
C MET A 416 -5.24 22.89 6.58
N SER A 417 -6.11 22.77 5.57
CA SER A 417 -6.42 23.87 4.63
C SER A 417 -7.29 24.98 5.23
N GLU A 418 -8.26 24.67 6.10
CA GLU A 418 -9.19 25.63 6.74
C GLU A 418 -8.63 26.21 8.05
N VAL A 419 -7.72 25.54 8.76
CA VAL A 419 -6.90 26.19 9.82
C VAL A 419 -5.85 27.09 9.18
N HIS A 420 -5.37 26.76 7.97
CA HIS A 420 -4.72 27.73 7.09
C HIS A 420 -5.67 28.84 6.59
N GLU A 421 -7.01 28.68 6.57
CA GLU A 421 -7.93 29.71 6.03
C GLU A 421 -8.68 30.55 7.09
N ALA A 422 -8.81 30.06 8.32
CA ALA A 422 -9.67 30.63 9.37
C ALA A 422 -9.06 30.68 10.79
N GLY A 423 -7.84 30.15 11.00
CA GLY A 423 -7.26 29.95 12.33
C GLY A 423 -6.02 30.77 12.69
N VAL A 424 -5.44 31.53 11.75
CA VAL A 424 -4.13 32.19 11.92
C VAL A 424 -4.15 33.62 11.39
N GLU A 425 -3.85 34.61 12.22
CA GLU A 425 -3.33 35.89 11.73
C GLU A 425 -1.92 35.66 11.18
N TYR A 426 -1.81 35.71 9.86
CA TYR A 426 -0.62 35.28 9.13
C TYR A 426 0.59 36.21 9.30
N GLU A 427 1.35 35.99 10.36
CA GLU A 427 2.81 35.83 10.20
C GLU A 427 3.06 34.52 9.41
N ALA A 428 2.77 34.56 8.11
CA ALA A 428 3.13 33.47 7.22
C ALA A 428 4.67 33.34 7.18
N GLU A 429 5.18 32.16 7.54
CA GLU A 429 6.36 31.63 6.86
C GLU A 429 6.03 31.61 5.36
N LYS A 430 6.61 32.55 4.62
CA LYS A 430 6.17 32.87 3.26
C LYS A 430 6.41 31.65 2.38
N PRO A 431 5.37 31.05 1.77
CA PRO A 431 5.47 29.73 1.14
C PRO A 431 6.58 29.73 0.10
N ASP A 432 7.52 28.77 0.17
CA ASP A 432 8.84 28.94 -0.43
C ASP A 432 8.76 29.38 -1.91
N ASN A 433 9.14 30.64 -2.10
CA ASN A 433 9.17 31.31 -3.38
C ASN A 433 10.57 31.27 -4.01
N SER A 434 11.44 30.38 -3.53
CA SER A 434 12.60 29.94 -4.28
C SER A 434 12.18 29.48 -5.67
N ARG A 435 13.06 29.72 -6.64
CA ARG A 435 12.82 29.30 -8.03
C ARG A 435 12.74 27.78 -8.16
N LEU A 436 13.32 27.04 -7.21
CA LEU A 436 13.25 25.58 -7.15
C LEU A 436 11.89 25.10 -6.67
N ALA A 437 11.37 25.59 -5.53
CA ALA A 437 10.04 25.22 -5.05
C ALA A 437 8.93 25.65 -6.02
N GLN A 438 9.07 26.79 -6.70
CA GLN A 438 8.18 27.17 -7.80
C GLN A 438 8.32 26.23 -9.02
N ALA A 439 9.52 25.71 -9.30
CA ALA A 439 9.74 24.77 -10.40
C ALA A 439 9.20 23.36 -10.09
N ARG A 440 9.42 22.85 -8.87
CA ARG A 440 8.85 21.58 -8.39
C ARG A 440 7.32 21.63 -8.34
N ARG A 441 6.72 22.69 -7.77
CA ARG A 441 5.24 22.87 -7.79
C ARG A 441 4.66 22.94 -9.21
N LYS A 442 5.37 23.54 -10.18
CA LYS A 442 4.94 23.50 -11.59
C LYS A 442 5.08 22.12 -12.21
N LEU A 443 6.11 21.35 -11.85
CA LEU A 443 6.31 19.97 -12.31
C LEU A 443 5.19 19.05 -11.83
N GLU A 444 4.86 19.11 -10.54
CA GLU A 444 3.83 18.24 -9.94
C GLU A 444 2.46 18.41 -10.61
N ARG A 445 2.03 19.68 -10.79
CA ARG A 445 0.81 20.01 -11.56
C ARG A 445 0.87 19.49 -13.01
N LEU A 446 2.05 19.47 -13.64
CA LEU A 446 2.17 18.93 -15.00
C LEU A 446 2.05 17.40 -15.05
N LYS A 447 2.50 16.69 -14.01
CA LYS A 447 2.31 15.23 -13.90
C LYS A 447 0.83 14.90 -13.73
N GLY A 448 0.14 15.55 -12.81
CA GLY A 448 -1.33 15.43 -12.69
C GLY A 448 -2.09 15.76 -13.99
N GLU A 449 -1.72 16.84 -14.69
CA GLU A 449 -2.31 17.18 -16.01
C GLU A 449 -1.99 16.16 -17.11
N ALA A 450 -0.92 15.37 -16.99
CA ALA A 450 -0.61 14.26 -17.88
C ALA A 450 -1.39 12.99 -17.52
N ASP A 451 -1.53 12.68 -16.22
CA ASP A 451 -2.32 11.54 -15.74
C ASP A 451 -3.81 11.70 -16.07
N GLU A 452 -4.37 12.91 -15.95
CA GLU A 452 -5.71 13.23 -16.44
C GLU A 452 -5.85 12.97 -17.96
N ALA A 453 -4.84 13.36 -18.75
CA ALA A 453 -4.83 13.15 -20.19
C ALA A 453 -4.71 11.66 -20.56
N ILE A 454 -3.91 10.87 -19.82
CA ILE A 454 -3.77 9.42 -19.97
C ILE A 454 -5.08 8.70 -19.62
N ASN A 455 -5.72 9.06 -18.50
CA ASN A 455 -7.04 8.55 -18.13
C ASN A 455 -8.12 8.92 -19.17
N ALA A 456 -8.01 10.07 -19.82
CA ALA A 456 -8.85 10.42 -20.97
C ALA A 456 -8.61 9.53 -22.21
N VAL A 457 -7.40 9.00 -22.42
CA VAL A 457 -7.12 7.99 -23.48
C VAL A 457 -7.81 6.66 -23.13
N TYR A 458 -7.61 6.12 -21.93
CA TYR A 458 -8.19 4.82 -21.54
C TYR A 458 -9.72 4.86 -21.50
N SER A 459 -10.30 5.90 -20.91
CA SER A 459 -11.76 6.10 -20.88
C SER A 459 -12.39 6.34 -22.25
N HIS A 460 -11.61 6.81 -23.24
CA HIS A 460 -12.06 6.88 -24.63
C HIS A 460 -11.96 5.52 -25.34
N GLN A 461 -10.92 4.71 -25.09
CA GLN A 461 -10.79 3.38 -25.68
C GLN A 461 -11.78 2.35 -25.13
N SER A 462 -12.16 2.41 -23.85
CA SER A 462 -13.11 1.46 -23.25
C SER A 462 -14.48 1.44 -23.96
N LEU A 463 -14.88 2.55 -24.57
CA LEU A 463 -16.08 2.70 -25.42
C LEU A 463 -16.11 1.76 -26.65
N THR A 464 -15.01 1.07 -26.97
CA THR A 464 -14.93 0.07 -28.04
C THR A 464 -15.43 -1.32 -27.63
N ASN A 465 -15.56 -1.60 -26.32
CA ASN A 465 -15.81 -2.94 -25.76
C ASN A 465 -14.88 -4.03 -26.33
N GLY A 466 -13.59 -3.71 -26.51
CA GLY A 466 -12.58 -4.63 -27.01
C GLY A 466 -12.68 -4.99 -28.50
N GLN A 467 -13.62 -4.40 -29.24
CA GLN A 467 -13.75 -4.64 -30.68
C GLN A 467 -13.05 -3.55 -31.49
N PRO A 468 -12.36 -3.88 -32.61
CA PRO A 468 -11.81 -2.86 -33.50
C PRO A 468 -12.90 -1.88 -33.97
N MET A 469 -12.50 -0.63 -34.17
CA MET A 469 -13.38 0.49 -34.54
C MET A 469 -13.16 0.97 -35.99
N ASN A 470 -12.30 0.26 -36.75
CA ASN A 470 -11.84 0.65 -38.08
C ASN A 470 -12.89 0.43 -39.19
N ASP A 471 -13.82 -0.50 -38.97
CA ASP A 471 -14.82 -1.02 -39.90
C ASP A 471 -16.26 -0.53 -39.62
N LYS A 472 -16.46 0.24 -38.54
CA LYS A 472 -17.77 0.63 -38.02
C LYS A 472 -18.22 2.03 -38.44
N ARG A 473 -19.55 2.19 -38.58
CA ARG A 473 -20.22 3.47 -38.87
C ARG A 473 -19.99 4.49 -37.75
N GLY A 474 -18.98 5.34 -37.93
CA GLY A 474 -18.55 6.35 -36.94
C GLY A 474 -17.06 6.27 -36.58
N GLY A 475 -16.35 5.21 -37.00
CA GLY A 475 -14.95 4.96 -36.65
C GLY A 475 -14.00 6.13 -36.93
N ALA A 476 -14.14 6.83 -38.05
CA ALA A 476 -13.31 8.00 -38.37
C ALA A 476 -13.45 9.15 -37.34
N ASN A 477 -14.67 9.39 -36.81
CA ASN A 477 -14.88 10.40 -35.78
C ASN A 477 -14.32 9.97 -34.43
N PHE A 478 -14.40 8.67 -34.12
CA PHE A 478 -13.77 8.08 -32.95
C PHE A 478 -12.24 8.21 -33.02
N MET A 479 -11.61 7.79 -34.12
CA MET A 479 -10.17 7.88 -34.32
C MET A 479 -9.66 9.33 -34.28
N ARG A 480 -10.38 10.29 -34.86
CA ARG A 480 -10.00 11.71 -34.75
C ARG A 480 -10.12 12.26 -33.32
N LYS A 481 -11.06 11.76 -32.51
CA LYS A 481 -11.16 12.12 -31.09
C LYS A 481 -10.07 11.44 -30.26
N GLN A 482 -9.74 10.18 -30.55
CA GLN A 482 -8.61 9.46 -29.98
C GLN A 482 -7.30 10.24 -30.20
N GLU A 483 -7.00 10.60 -31.45
CA GLU A 483 -5.82 11.39 -31.85
C GLU A 483 -5.74 12.76 -31.15
N GLN A 484 -6.89 13.44 -30.96
CA GLN A 484 -6.95 14.70 -30.20
C GLN A 484 -6.70 14.56 -28.69
N ILE A 485 -6.89 13.37 -28.11
CA ILE A 485 -6.60 13.09 -26.70
C ILE A 485 -5.15 12.62 -26.57
N GLU A 486 -4.69 11.71 -27.42
CA GLU A 486 -3.29 11.25 -27.49
C GLU A 486 -2.33 12.42 -27.72
N GLY A 487 -2.67 13.36 -28.60
CA GLY A 487 -1.89 14.59 -28.84
C GLY A 487 -1.70 15.48 -27.60
N ARG A 488 -2.64 15.44 -26.63
CA ARG A 488 -2.50 16.18 -25.37
C ARG A 488 -1.52 15.51 -24.42
N VAL A 489 -1.46 14.18 -24.42
CA VAL A 489 -0.49 13.41 -23.60
C VAL A 489 0.93 13.77 -24.02
N PHE A 490 1.24 13.77 -25.32
CA PHE A 490 2.59 14.17 -25.80
C PHE A 490 2.93 15.62 -25.46
N SER A 491 2.01 16.56 -25.69
CA SER A 491 2.20 17.97 -25.31
C SER A 491 2.49 18.13 -23.82
N LYS A 492 1.89 17.30 -22.95
CA LYS A 492 2.14 17.34 -21.51
C LYS A 492 3.45 16.67 -21.12
N MET A 493 3.84 15.57 -21.77
CA MET A 493 5.14 14.94 -21.57
C MET A 493 6.31 15.85 -22.00
N ASP A 494 6.18 16.59 -23.10
CA ASP A 494 7.15 17.63 -23.49
C ASP A 494 7.21 18.78 -22.47
N GLU A 495 6.06 19.24 -21.96
CA GLU A 495 6.01 20.23 -20.88
C GLU A 495 6.66 19.73 -19.57
N ILE A 496 6.49 18.45 -19.23
CA ILE A 496 7.13 17.78 -18.08
C ILE A 496 8.64 17.76 -18.28
N LYS A 497 9.14 17.21 -19.39
CA LYS A 497 10.57 17.07 -19.65
C LYS A 497 11.32 18.40 -19.57
N GLN A 498 10.81 19.45 -20.23
CA GLN A 498 11.38 20.80 -20.16
C GLN A 498 11.34 21.41 -18.74
N GLN A 499 10.41 20.95 -17.90
CA GLN A 499 10.30 21.36 -16.50
C GLN A 499 11.22 20.56 -15.58
N GLU A 500 11.47 19.28 -15.86
CA GLU A 500 12.44 18.43 -15.13
C GLU A 500 13.87 18.89 -15.37
N GLU A 501 14.28 19.11 -16.63
CA GLU A 501 15.57 19.75 -16.97
C GLU A 501 15.76 21.13 -16.28
N ARG A 502 14.66 21.82 -15.96
CA ARG A 502 14.68 23.10 -15.26
C ARG A 502 14.79 22.91 -13.74
N VAL A 503 14.18 21.88 -13.17
CA VAL A 503 14.29 21.50 -11.75
C VAL A 503 15.73 21.04 -11.46
N GLU A 504 16.23 20.04 -12.20
CA GLU A 504 17.61 19.53 -12.11
C GLU A 504 18.65 20.66 -12.17
N ARG A 505 18.52 21.55 -13.17
CA ARG A 505 19.41 22.71 -13.34
C ARG A 505 19.36 23.70 -12.17
N LEU A 506 18.26 23.77 -11.43
CA LEU A 506 18.13 24.60 -10.22
C LEU A 506 18.67 23.87 -8.98
N GLU A 507 18.47 22.56 -8.88
CA GLU A 507 19.02 21.69 -7.83
C GLU A 507 20.54 21.66 -7.89
N HIS A 508 21.12 21.48 -9.08
CA HIS A 508 22.56 21.60 -9.30
C HIS A 508 23.10 22.99 -8.90
N GLN A 509 22.37 24.07 -9.17
CA GLN A 509 22.75 25.43 -8.71
C GLN A 509 22.66 25.60 -7.18
N GLN A 510 21.76 24.87 -6.51
CA GLN A 510 21.66 24.85 -5.05
C GLN A 510 22.77 23.98 -4.43
N HIS A 511 23.01 22.77 -4.96
CA HIS A 511 24.08 21.88 -4.53
C HIS A 511 25.47 22.53 -4.66
N LEU A 512 25.73 23.25 -5.78
CA LEU A 512 26.95 24.07 -5.91
C LEU A 512 27.08 25.12 -4.79
N LYS A 513 25.99 25.81 -4.45
CA LYS A 513 25.98 26.81 -3.36
C LYS A 513 26.23 26.15 -2.00
N GLU A 514 25.62 24.99 -1.73
CA GLU A 514 25.78 24.23 -0.49
C GLU A 514 27.20 23.67 -0.32
N MET A 515 27.84 23.24 -1.42
CA MET A 515 29.27 22.93 -1.48
C MET A 515 30.19 24.16 -1.38
N GLY A 516 29.65 25.39 -1.39
CA GLY A 516 30.45 26.61 -1.31
C GLY A 516 31.18 26.93 -2.60
N LEU A 517 30.68 26.46 -3.74
CA LEU A 517 31.18 26.75 -5.08
C LEU A 517 30.37 27.89 -5.72
N ASN A 518 31.00 28.58 -6.65
CA ASN A 518 30.35 29.58 -7.48
C ASN A 518 29.32 28.93 -8.42
N ARG A 519 28.44 29.75 -9.01
CA ARG A 519 27.31 29.32 -9.87
C ARG A 519 27.70 28.50 -11.12
N GLN A 520 28.98 28.43 -11.47
CA GLN A 520 29.52 27.64 -12.59
C GLN A 520 30.36 26.43 -12.12
N GLY A 521 30.49 26.17 -10.82
CA GLY A 521 31.34 25.10 -10.27
C GLY A 521 32.85 25.31 -10.43
N SER A 522 33.29 26.40 -11.07
CA SER A 522 34.67 26.65 -11.48
C SER A 522 35.62 27.12 -10.37
N GLY A 523 35.14 27.12 -9.12
CA GLY A 523 35.87 27.56 -7.92
C GLY A 523 34.93 28.01 -6.81
N LEU A 524 35.49 28.31 -5.65
CA LEU A 524 34.75 28.71 -4.44
C LEU A 524 33.89 29.97 -4.64
N ASP A 525 32.77 30.06 -3.93
CA ASP A 525 32.00 31.30 -3.82
C ASP A 525 32.64 32.26 -2.82
N MET A 526 32.79 33.52 -3.23
CA MET A 526 33.35 34.57 -2.37
C MET A 526 32.23 35.22 -1.56
N SER A 527 31.99 34.70 -0.37
CA SER A 527 30.98 35.14 0.61
C SER A 527 31.45 34.82 2.04
N VAL A 528 30.98 35.58 3.03
CA VAL A 528 31.44 35.45 4.44
C VAL A 528 31.10 34.07 5.01
N GLN A 529 29.93 33.52 4.66
CA GLN A 529 29.51 32.17 5.03
C GLN A 529 30.47 31.06 4.52
N ASN A 530 31.28 31.33 3.50
CA ASN A 530 32.19 30.36 2.89
C ASN A 530 33.66 30.50 3.35
N ILE A 531 33.97 31.43 4.27
CA ILE A 531 35.30 31.62 4.86
C ILE A 531 35.98 30.31 5.30
N PRO A 532 35.30 29.34 5.97
CA PRO A 532 35.93 28.09 6.38
C PRO A 532 36.53 27.28 5.23
N ARG A 533 35.82 27.17 4.09
CA ARG A 533 36.29 26.43 2.91
C ARG A 533 37.38 27.20 2.15
N ILE A 534 37.32 28.53 2.13
CA ILE A 534 38.38 29.37 1.55
C ILE A 534 39.69 29.23 2.35
N ARG A 535 39.62 29.17 3.70
CA ARG A 535 40.76 28.85 4.56
C ARG A 535 41.29 27.44 4.28
N GLU A 536 40.42 26.44 4.26
CA GLU A 536 40.80 25.03 4.03
C GLU A 536 41.54 24.82 2.70
N GLU A 537 41.07 25.46 1.62
CA GLU A 537 41.70 25.35 0.29
C GLU A 537 43.05 26.08 0.21
N LEU A 538 43.25 27.16 0.97
CA LEU A 538 44.54 27.80 1.12
C LEU A 538 45.53 26.96 1.95
N GLU A 539 45.06 26.18 2.95
CA GLU A 539 45.88 25.19 3.66
C GLU A 539 46.20 23.95 2.80
N LYS A 540 45.28 23.50 1.94
CA LYS A 540 45.58 22.50 0.90
C LYS A 540 46.63 23.04 -0.08
N ALA A 541 46.54 24.30 -0.50
CA ALA A 541 47.53 24.92 -1.36
C ALA A 541 48.93 25.03 -0.73
N LYS A 542 49.04 25.30 0.57
CA LYS A 542 50.32 25.24 1.30
C LYS A 542 50.92 23.84 1.32
N ARG A 543 50.09 22.79 1.35
CA ARG A 543 50.50 21.38 1.27
C ARG A 543 50.76 20.89 -0.18
N GLY A 544 50.39 21.68 -1.19
CA GLY A 544 50.51 21.30 -2.61
C GLY A 544 49.34 20.48 -3.14
N GLU A 545 48.25 20.36 -2.38
CA GLU A 545 47.07 19.51 -2.67
C GLU A 545 45.95 20.24 -3.44
N SER A 546 46.01 21.57 -3.56
CA SER A 546 44.99 22.38 -4.25
C SER A 546 45.04 22.22 -5.77
N PHE A 547 43.86 22.01 -6.38
CA PHE A 547 43.69 21.99 -7.84
C PHE A 547 43.63 23.39 -8.48
N PHE A 548 43.53 24.46 -7.68
CA PHE A 548 43.43 25.83 -8.18
C PHE A 548 44.77 26.44 -8.60
N THR A 549 44.74 27.30 -9.63
CA THR A 549 45.94 27.99 -10.12
C THR A 549 46.51 28.96 -9.08
N LYS A 550 47.82 29.22 -9.12
CA LYS A 550 48.49 30.20 -8.25
C LYS A 550 47.87 31.62 -8.35
N ALA A 551 47.32 31.99 -9.51
CA ALA A 551 46.61 33.25 -9.69
C ALA A 551 45.21 33.25 -9.04
N THR A 552 44.50 32.12 -9.05
CA THR A 552 43.25 31.92 -8.34
C THR A 552 43.47 31.97 -6.82
N LEU A 553 44.48 31.24 -6.32
CA LEU A 553 44.84 31.19 -4.92
C LEU A 553 45.24 32.56 -4.35
N LYS A 554 45.97 33.39 -5.11
CA LYS A 554 46.27 34.77 -4.71
C LYS A 554 45.00 35.60 -4.51
N ARG A 555 44.00 35.47 -5.40
CA ARG A 555 42.70 36.13 -5.25
C ARG A 555 41.91 35.61 -4.06
N TYR A 556 41.98 34.30 -3.78
CA TYR A 556 41.36 33.73 -2.58
C TYR A 556 42.01 34.26 -1.30
N GLN A 557 43.34 34.44 -1.27
CA GLN A 557 44.02 35.06 -0.13
C GLN A 557 43.67 36.56 0.04
N GLU A 558 43.61 37.32 -1.06
CA GLU A 558 43.25 38.76 -1.04
C GLU A 558 41.79 39.01 -0.64
N GLU A 559 40.87 38.16 -1.10
CA GLU A 559 39.45 38.28 -0.77
C GLU A 559 39.12 37.63 0.59
N LEU A 560 39.90 36.63 1.05
CA LEU A 560 39.75 36.07 2.40
C LEU A 560 40.00 37.13 3.47
N THR A 561 41.13 37.86 3.43
CA THR A 561 41.43 38.89 4.43
C THR A 561 40.38 40.01 4.43
N ARG A 562 39.78 40.31 3.26
CA ARG A 562 38.66 41.23 3.12
C ARG A 562 37.36 40.69 3.71
N LEU A 563 37.04 39.41 3.50
CA LEU A 563 35.85 38.76 4.08
C LEU A 563 35.98 38.59 5.60
N GLU A 564 37.18 38.29 6.09
CA GLU A 564 37.51 38.22 7.52
C GLU A 564 37.38 39.58 8.19
N ALA A 565 37.91 40.66 7.59
CA ALA A 565 37.72 42.02 8.10
C ALA A 565 36.24 42.44 8.16
N ILE A 566 35.43 42.01 7.20
CA ILE A 566 33.97 42.26 7.22
C ILE A 566 33.28 41.42 8.31
N SER A 567 33.69 40.17 8.53
CA SER A 567 33.19 39.34 9.64
C SER A 567 33.53 39.98 10.99
N GLU A 568 34.80 40.32 11.21
CA GLU A 568 35.27 40.99 12.41
C GLU A 568 34.60 42.34 12.68
N GLN A 569 34.12 43.04 11.65
CA GLN A 569 33.33 44.26 11.81
C GLN A 569 31.91 43.92 12.30
N MET A 570 31.24 42.92 11.68
CA MET A 570 29.92 42.45 12.11
C MET A 570 29.95 41.91 13.55
N ASP A 571 30.96 41.11 13.91
CA ASP A 571 31.12 40.50 15.23
C ASP A 571 31.35 41.54 16.36
N LYS A 572 31.74 42.77 16.01
CA LYS A 572 31.95 43.90 16.94
C LYS A 572 30.80 44.92 16.93
N THR A 573 29.95 44.90 15.91
CA THR A 573 28.86 45.86 15.73
C THR A 573 27.58 45.35 16.39
N SER A 574 27.23 45.90 17.55
CA SER A 574 25.91 45.66 18.14
C SER A 574 24.85 46.43 17.35
N ILE A 575 23.93 45.72 16.69
CA ILE A 575 22.84 46.33 15.92
C ILE A 575 21.87 47.02 16.89
N GLN A 576 21.52 48.29 16.65
CA GLN A 576 20.55 48.98 17.50
C GLN A 576 19.15 48.36 17.36
N PRO A 577 18.31 48.34 18.42
CA PRO A 577 16.95 47.77 18.36
C PRO A 577 16.07 48.35 17.23
N ALA A 578 16.18 49.65 16.96
CA ALA A 578 15.47 50.31 15.86
C ALA A 578 15.94 49.84 14.47
N THR A 579 17.23 49.57 14.31
CA THR A 579 17.82 49.02 13.08
C THR A 579 17.42 47.55 12.89
N GLN A 580 17.38 46.78 13.99
CA GLN A 580 16.95 45.38 13.99
C GLN A 580 15.46 45.26 13.62
N ALA A 581 14.59 46.13 14.15
CA ALA A 581 13.17 46.16 13.77
C ALA A 581 12.94 46.35 12.26
N LEU A 582 13.77 47.12 11.55
CA LEU A 582 13.70 47.27 10.09
C LEU A 582 14.13 46.01 9.31
N ILE A 583 14.96 45.16 9.92
CA ILE A 583 15.34 43.84 9.40
C ILE A 583 14.20 42.84 9.65
N ASP A 584 13.59 42.86 10.84
CA ASP A 584 12.55 41.91 11.27
C ASP A 584 11.19 42.20 10.60
N GLU A 585 10.80 43.48 10.43
CA GLU A 585 9.71 43.89 9.51
C GLU A 585 10.00 43.46 8.05
N GLY A 586 11.22 43.00 7.76
CA GLY A 586 11.62 42.48 6.46
C GLY A 586 11.60 43.54 5.38
N LEU A 587 11.84 44.82 5.70
CA LEU A 587 11.86 45.93 4.75
C LEU A 587 13.18 46.01 3.96
N VAL A 588 14.24 45.39 4.47
CA VAL A 588 15.55 45.30 3.84
C VAL A 588 16.03 43.84 3.74
N ASN A 589 16.90 43.53 2.78
CA ASN A 589 17.44 42.20 2.55
C ASN A 589 18.98 42.23 2.62
N GLN A 590 19.59 41.49 3.55
CA GLN A 590 21.05 41.45 3.72
C GLN A 590 21.76 40.86 2.50
N TRP A 591 22.86 41.48 2.06
CA TRP A 591 23.65 40.99 0.93
C TRP A 591 24.70 39.96 1.38
N GLN A 592 24.49 38.69 1.02
CA GLN A 592 25.35 37.55 1.38
C GLN A 592 26.84 37.66 0.98
N LYS A 593 27.24 38.65 0.16
CA LYS A 593 28.64 38.93 -0.19
C LYS A 593 29.26 40.12 0.54
N GLN A 594 28.43 40.98 1.14
CA GLN A 594 28.83 42.07 2.03
C GLN A 594 27.76 42.18 3.13
N PRO A 595 27.84 41.41 4.22
CA PRO A 595 26.78 41.34 5.25
C PRO A 595 26.43 42.68 5.92
N ASN A 596 27.32 43.68 5.84
CA ASN A 596 27.05 45.04 6.27
C ASN A 596 26.23 45.87 5.25
N THR A 597 25.87 45.33 4.09
CA THR A 597 25.07 46.00 3.05
C THR A 597 23.70 45.35 2.91
N TYR A 598 22.64 46.17 2.92
CA TYR A 598 21.25 45.71 2.93
C TYR A 598 20.45 46.39 1.79
N PHE A 599 19.76 45.61 0.96
CA PHE A 599 18.98 46.12 -0.17
C PHE A 599 17.51 46.38 0.21
N VAL A 600 17.01 47.58 -0.10
CA VAL A 600 15.63 47.98 0.19
C VAL A 600 14.64 47.18 -0.66
N LYS A 601 13.69 46.51 0.00
CA LYS A 601 12.70 45.64 -0.64
C LYS A 601 11.77 46.46 -1.54
N GLY A 602 11.56 45.97 -2.77
CA GLY A 602 10.76 46.65 -3.77
C GLY A 602 11.47 47.77 -4.55
N LEU A 603 12.68 48.19 -4.17
CA LEU A 603 13.48 49.17 -4.92
C LEU A 603 14.58 48.51 -5.76
N ARG A 604 14.89 49.06 -6.95
CA ARG A 604 15.73 48.36 -7.92
C ARG A 604 17.21 48.70 -7.76
N ARG A 605 17.88 47.97 -6.86
CA ARG A 605 19.31 48.12 -6.49
C ARG A 605 19.60 49.33 -5.60
N VAL A 606 18.65 49.76 -4.76
CA VAL A 606 18.90 50.76 -3.72
C VAL A 606 19.38 50.04 -2.45
N ALA A 607 20.46 50.53 -1.82
CA ALA A 607 21.08 49.87 -0.68
C ALA A 607 21.50 50.83 0.44
N LEU A 608 21.42 50.31 1.66
CA LEU A 608 21.92 50.91 2.89
C LEU A 608 23.14 50.11 3.38
N GLU A 609 24.05 50.78 4.10
CA GLU A 609 25.19 50.15 4.77
C GLU A 609 25.06 50.38 6.28
N LEU A 610 25.41 49.34 7.06
CA LEU A 610 25.38 49.32 8.52
C LEU A 610 26.66 49.96 9.08
N THR A 611 26.52 50.90 10.00
CA THR A 611 27.65 51.59 10.66
C THR A 611 28.19 50.83 11.87
N GLU A 612 29.37 51.23 12.34
CA GLU A 612 29.98 50.74 13.59
C GLU A 612 29.13 51.07 14.84
N GLU A 613 28.20 52.02 14.73
CA GLU A 613 27.25 52.45 15.76
C GLU A 613 25.91 51.66 15.71
N GLY A 614 25.81 50.68 14.81
CA GLY A 614 24.63 49.80 14.68
C GLY A 614 23.44 50.41 13.92
N GLU A 615 23.66 51.45 13.11
CA GLU A 615 22.63 52.17 12.35
C GLU A 615 22.75 51.96 10.84
N PHE A 616 21.63 52.02 10.11
CA PHE A 616 21.68 52.14 8.66
C PHE A 616 21.99 53.57 8.22
N GLN A 617 22.85 53.69 7.20
CA GLN A 617 23.07 54.90 6.41
C GLN A 617 23.02 54.58 4.91
N LEU A 618 22.94 55.61 4.06
CA LEU A 618 23.06 55.46 2.60
C LEU A 618 24.38 54.78 2.23
N SER A 619 24.34 53.73 1.40
CA SER A 619 25.54 53.01 0.96
C SER A 619 26.61 53.96 0.42
N SER A 620 27.86 53.77 0.84
CA SER A 620 29.05 54.49 0.32
C SER A 620 29.21 54.36 -1.20
N GLN A 621 28.60 53.33 -1.80
CA GLN A 621 28.68 52.99 -3.20
C GLN A 621 27.55 53.67 -4.00
N THR A 622 27.80 54.89 -4.50
CA THR A 622 26.85 55.73 -5.28
C THR A 622 26.06 55.03 -6.39
N LYS A 623 26.55 53.91 -6.94
CA LYS A 623 25.83 53.00 -7.85
C LYS A 623 24.54 52.37 -7.27
N TYR A 624 24.34 52.46 -5.95
CA TYR A 624 23.19 51.95 -5.19
C TYR A 624 22.40 53.07 -4.48
N HIS A 625 22.66 54.34 -4.80
CA HIS A 625 21.82 55.45 -4.33
C HIS A 625 20.47 55.48 -5.05
N PRO A 626 19.40 55.97 -4.40
CA PRO A 626 18.09 56.18 -5.02
C PRO A 626 18.17 57.21 -6.16
N LYS A 627 17.51 56.92 -7.28
CA LYS A 627 17.63 57.65 -8.55
C LYS A 627 16.38 58.41 -8.95
N THR A 628 15.22 57.98 -8.47
CA THR A 628 13.97 58.76 -8.55
C THR A 628 13.67 59.39 -7.19
N ASP A 629 12.86 60.43 -7.18
CA ASP A 629 12.46 61.07 -5.92
C ASP A 629 11.48 60.17 -5.12
N GLU A 630 10.77 59.24 -5.77
CA GLU A 630 10.03 58.16 -5.10
C GLU A 630 10.95 57.15 -4.39
N GLU A 631 12.11 56.81 -4.97
CA GLU A 631 13.11 55.97 -4.32
C GLU A 631 13.77 56.71 -3.14
N ARG A 632 13.95 58.03 -3.24
CA ARG A 632 14.49 58.87 -2.16
C ARG A 632 13.54 58.94 -0.98
N LEU A 633 12.28 59.34 -1.21
CA LEU A 633 11.27 59.43 -0.16
C LEU A 633 11.14 58.14 0.66
N LYS A 634 11.20 56.97 0.02
CA LYS A 634 11.19 55.67 0.71
C LYS A 634 12.46 55.37 1.51
N VAL A 635 13.62 55.83 1.07
CA VAL A 635 14.86 55.71 1.86
C VAL A 635 14.84 56.66 3.05
N ASP A 636 14.43 57.91 2.84
CA ASP A 636 14.33 58.92 3.88
C ASP A 636 13.28 58.54 4.95
N GLU A 637 12.17 57.91 4.55
CA GLU A 637 11.16 57.34 5.45
C GLU A 637 11.72 56.22 6.34
N LEU A 638 12.50 55.28 5.77
CA LEU A 638 13.15 54.20 6.53
C LEU A 638 14.17 54.75 7.54
N LEU A 639 15.00 55.72 7.13
CA LEU A 639 15.98 56.36 8.00
C LEU A 639 15.31 57.24 9.08
N ALA A 640 14.12 57.80 8.80
CA ALA A 640 13.31 58.51 9.78
C ALA A 640 12.60 57.56 10.77
N LYS A 641 12.17 56.37 10.34
CA LYS A 641 11.65 55.30 11.21
C LYS A 641 12.67 54.92 12.28
N GLN A 642 13.91 54.62 11.86
CA GLN A 642 15.03 54.24 12.75
C GLN A 642 15.20 55.27 13.89
N LYS A 643 15.26 56.56 13.54
CA LYS A 643 15.46 57.64 14.53
C LYS A 643 14.30 57.77 15.52
N LYS A 644 13.05 57.66 15.07
CA LYS A 644 11.87 57.74 15.95
C LYS A 644 11.78 56.60 16.96
N GLN A 645 12.30 55.42 16.64
CA GLN A 645 12.34 54.30 17.60
C GLN A 645 13.48 54.45 18.61
N GLY A 646 14.62 55.05 18.25
CA GLY A 646 15.68 55.38 19.21
C GLY A 646 15.29 56.49 20.19
N GLU A 647 14.50 57.47 19.74
CA GLU A 647 14.04 58.61 20.55
C GLU A 647 13.08 58.19 21.69
N LEU A 648 12.41 57.04 21.56
CA LEU A 648 11.48 56.47 22.54
C LEU A 648 12.17 55.68 23.69
N VAL A 649 13.51 55.70 23.75
CA VAL A 649 14.33 54.98 24.75
C VAL A 649 15.13 55.96 25.64
N LEU A 650 14.92 57.28 25.50
CA LEU A 650 15.71 58.32 26.17
C LEU A 650 14.93 59.18 27.20
N GLU A 651 13.73 58.76 27.59
CA GLU A 651 13.00 59.31 28.75
C GLU A 651 12.49 58.19 29.67
N ASP A 652 13.37 57.67 30.54
CA ASP A 652 13.02 57.33 31.94
C ASP A 652 14.26 56.89 32.75
N ASP A 653 14.93 57.87 33.38
CA ASP A 653 15.81 57.63 34.54
C ASP A 653 15.52 58.69 35.62
N GLN A 654 14.29 58.66 36.17
CA GLN A 654 13.96 59.01 37.56
C GLN A 654 12.59 58.45 37.98
N SER A 655 12.62 57.25 38.59
CA SER A 655 11.62 56.74 39.55
C SER A 655 10.12 56.87 39.23
N SER A 656 9.52 55.78 38.74
CA SER A 656 8.09 55.50 38.94
C SER A 656 7.91 54.18 39.70
N GLU A 657 7.33 54.24 40.90
CA GLU A 657 7.02 53.05 41.70
C GLU A 657 5.73 52.39 41.19
N LEU A 658 5.82 51.12 40.78
CA LEU A 658 4.63 50.30 40.48
C LEU A 658 3.85 50.03 41.77
N ASN A 659 2.82 50.83 42.02
CA ASN A 659 1.88 50.66 43.11
C ASN A 659 1.01 49.42 42.90
N ILE A 660 1.48 48.27 43.40
CA ILE A 660 0.66 47.07 43.57
C ILE A 660 -0.11 47.21 44.89
N ASP A 661 -1.44 47.23 44.83
CA ASP A 661 -2.31 47.33 46.01
C ASP A 661 -2.32 46.01 46.80
N ASN A 662 -1.41 45.93 47.78
CA ASN A 662 -1.29 44.80 48.70
C ASN A 662 -2.14 44.96 49.98
N SER A 663 -3.10 45.89 50.01
CA SER A 663 -3.85 46.25 51.25
C SER A 663 -4.67 45.12 51.90
N ASN A 664 -4.83 43.98 51.23
CA ASN A 664 -5.64 42.83 51.67
C ASN A 664 -4.80 41.56 51.95
N LEU A 665 -3.47 41.63 52.02
CA LEU A 665 -2.57 40.50 52.26
C LEU A 665 -1.89 40.59 53.63
N SER A 666 -1.56 39.44 54.24
CA SER A 666 -0.72 39.39 55.45
C SER A 666 0.72 39.78 55.11
N PRO A 667 1.50 40.40 56.02
CA PRO A 667 2.91 40.68 55.78
C PRO A 667 3.73 39.44 55.39
N GLU A 668 3.42 38.28 56.00
CA GLU A 668 4.09 37.01 55.71
C GLU A 668 3.75 36.48 54.30
N ASP A 669 2.51 36.65 53.83
CA ASP A 669 2.07 36.26 52.47
C ASP A 669 2.75 37.14 51.40
N ALA A 670 2.91 38.44 51.67
CA ALA A 670 3.52 39.39 50.75
C ALA A 670 5.03 39.17 50.57
N GLU A 671 5.75 38.76 51.62
CA GLU A 671 7.15 38.33 51.49
C GLU A 671 7.28 36.96 50.81
N TRP A 672 6.37 36.02 51.10
CA TRP A 672 6.34 34.71 50.42
C TRP A 672 6.12 34.85 48.91
N LEU A 673 5.18 35.69 48.48
CA LEU A 673 4.93 35.97 47.07
C LEU A 673 6.15 36.57 46.36
N LYS A 674 6.88 37.50 47.01
CA LYS A 674 8.11 38.08 46.45
C LYS A 674 9.25 37.09 46.27
N GLN A 675 9.34 36.05 47.10
CA GLN A 675 10.39 35.02 46.98
C GLN A 675 10.05 33.89 46.00
N ASN A 676 8.77 33.68 45.70
CA ASN A 676 8.31 32.54 44.89
C ASN A 676 7.72 32.92 43.53
N TRP A 677 7.67 34.22 43.19
CA TRP A 677 7.04 34.75 41.97
C TRP A 677 7.44 34.00 40.69
N ASP A 678 8.74 33.80 40.47
CA ASP A 678 9.28 33.17 39.26
C ASP A 678 9.02 31.65 39.15
N ASN A 679 8.45 31.04 40.20
CA ASN A 679 8.13 29.61 40.26
C ASN A 679 6.62 29.30 40.10
N ILE A 680 5.77 30.31 39.84
CA ILE A 680 4.31 30.15 39.74
C ILE A 680 3.88 30.16 38.27
N SER A 681 3.65 28.97 37.70
CA SER A 681 2.97 28.82 36.40
C SER A 681 1.46 28.63 36.58
N PHE A 682 0.67 29.32 35.76
CA PHE A 682 -0.79 29.27 35.79
C PHE A 682 -1.36 28.81 34.45
N SER A 683 -2.00 27.64 34.44
CA SER A 683 -2.84 27.19 33.33
C SER A 683 -4.29 27.59 33.60
N VAL A 684 -4.85 28.44 32.74
CA VAL A 684 -6.25 28.90 32.85
C VAL A 684 -7.10 28.21 31.79
N GLU A 685 -7.88 27.20 32.19
CA GLU A 685 -8.95 26.69 31.35
C GLU A 685 -10.09 27.73 31.23
N PRO A 686 -10.68 27.94 30.04
CA PRO A 686 -11.81 28.85 29.88
C PRO A 686 -13.07 28.28 30.55
N LYS A 687 -13.62 29.01 31.51
CA LYS A 687 -14.86 28.63 32.20
C LYS A 687 -16.03 28.51 31.22
N LYS A 688 -16.55 27.29 31.05
CA LYS A 688 -17.89 27.09 30.46
C LYS A 688 -18.93 27.72 31.40
N GLN A 689 -19.62 28.76 30.92
CA GLN A 689 -20.64 29.44 31.72
C GLN A 689 -21.91 28.60 31.78
N MET A 690 -22.28 28.16 32.98
CA MET A 690 -23.41 27.28 33.23
C MET A 690 -24.57 28.10 33.80
N VAL A 691 -25.72 28.09 33.13
CA VAL A 691 -26.97 28.73 33.61
C VAL A 691 -27.93 27.63 34.06
N ILE A 692 -28.66 27.91 35.15
CA ILE A 692 -29.70 27.04 35.69
C ILE A 692 -30.97 27.88 35.77
N ASP A 693 -31.99 27.53 34.98
CA ASP A 693 -33.29 28.19 35.04
C ASP A 693 -34.08 27.77 36.29
N SER A 694 -35.17 28.47 36.56
CA SER A 694 -36.01 28.36 37.77
C SER A 694 -36.51 26.94 38.12
N ASP A 695 -36.49 26.06 37.13
CA ASP A 695 -37.01 24.69 37.10
C ASP A 695 -35.90 23.62 36.92
N LYS A 696 -34.62 24.02 37.05
CA LYS A 696 -33.42 23.16 37.19
C LYS A 696 -32.99 22.33 35.97
N THR A 697 -33.25 22.80 34.76
CA THR A 697 -32.56 22.33 33.55
C THR A 697 -31.31 23.17 33.25
N VAL A 698 -30.38 22.62 32.44
CA VAL A 698 -29.11 23.26 32.06
C VAL A 698 -28.91 23.17 30.56
N THR A 699 -28.66 24.30 29.91
CA THR A 699 -28.33 24.43 28.49
C THR A 699 -27.14 25.38 28.30
N PHE A 700 -26.52 25.36 27.12
CA PHE A 700 -25.40 26.24 26.75
C PHE A 700 -25.72 26.91 25.40
N GLU A 701 -25.90 28.23 25.40
CA GLU A 701 -26.12 29.02 24.19
C GLU A 701 -24.94 29.93 23.85
N LYS A 702 -24.85 30.31 22.56
CA LYS A 702 -23.75 31.08 21.99
C LYS A 702 -24.15 32.56 21.84
N PRO A 703 -23.41 33.52 22.41
CA PRO A 703 -23.82 34.94 22.38
C PRO A 703 -23.73 35.54 20.97
N SER A 704 -24.72 36.39 20.66
CA SER A 704 -24.82 37.20 19.42
C SER A 704 -24.74 38.69 19.75
N ASN A 705 -24.26 39.51 18.81
CA ASN A 705 -23.97 40.93 19.02
C ASN A 705 -25.09 41.86 18.48
N PRO A 706 -25.52 42.93 19.18
CA PRO A 706 -26.71 43.70 18.81
C PRO A 706 -26.46 45.00 18.00
N LEU A 707 -27.22 45.12 16.89
CA LEU A 707 -27.88 46.32 16.31
C LEU A 707 -27.13 47.66 16.07
N GLY A 708 -27.31 48.20 14.85
CA GLY A 708 -26.79 49.51 14.41
C GLY A 708 -27.48 50.05 13.14
N ASP A 709 -28.80 50.24 13.23
CA ASP A 709 -29.79 50.67 12.22
C ASP A 709 -29.33 51.60 11.06
N SER A 710 -29.70 51.25 9.82
CA SER A 710 -30.24 52.24 8.86
C SER A 710 -31.20 51.59 7.84
N SER A 711 -32.33 52.26 7.55
CA SER A 711 -33.46 51.69 6.81
C SER A 711 -33.77 52.38 5.47
N ARG A 712 -34.13 51.62 4.42
CA ARG A 712 -35.39 51.80 3.62
C ARG A 712 -35.48 50.95 2.33
N ALA A 713 -36.74 50.70 1.93
CA ALA A 713 -37.23 50.09 0.70
C ALA A 713 -36.90 48.58 0.53
N LEU A 714 -37.86 47.64 0.36
CA LEU A 714 -39.06 47.59 -0.53
C LEU A 714 -38.69 47.54 -2.03
N GLU A 715 -39.25 46.67 -2.85
CA GLU A 715 -39.89 45.34 -2.66
C GLU A 715 -40.02 44.68 -4.06
N GLU A 716 -40.46 43.42 -4.13
CA GLU A 716 -41.02 42.71 -5.32
C GLU A 716 -40.45 43.01 -6.74
N ASN A 717 -40.06 42.01 -7.53
CA ASN A 717 -41.06 41.20 -8.27
C ASN A 717 -40.47 39.92 -8.90
N GLN A 718 -41.36 39.05 -9.37
CA GLN A 718 -41.06 37.70 -9.88
C GLN A 718 -41.16 37.57 -11.42
N SER A 719 -40.62 36.47 -11.95
CA SER A 719 -41.13 35.69 -13.11
C SER A 719 -41.21 36.31 -14.53
N THR A 720 -40.39 35.78 -15.45
CA THR A 720 -40.75 35.30 -16.81
C THR A 720 -39.57 34.45 -17.34
N GLU A 721 -39.70 33.15 -17.65
CA GLU A 721 -40.39 32.46 -18.76
C GLU A 721 -39.57 32.29 -20.07
N LYS A 722 -39.64 31.06 -20.61
CA LYS A 722 -38.87 30.43 -21.70
C LYS A 722 -38.89 31.14 -23.07
N ALA A 723 -37.84 30.94 -23.89
CA ALA A 723 -37.84 30.26 -25.22
C ALA A 723 -36.59 30.58 -26.08
N LEU A 724 -36.35 30.02 -27.28
CA LEU A 724 -36.16 28.60 -27.68
C LEU A 724 -35.54 28.51 -29.11
N GLY A 725 -34.38 27.85 -29.26
CA GLY A 725 -33.76 27.50 -30.58
C GLY A 725 -33.06 28.65 -31.35
N LYS A 726 -32.37 28.43 -32.49
CA LYS A 726 -31.91 27.19 -33.15
C LYS A 726 -30.87 27.51 -34.27
N SER A 727 -30.11 26.49 -34.75
CA SER A 727 -29.29 26.48 -36.01
C SER A 727 -27.99 27.32 -36.02
N GLN A 728 -26.81 26.75 -36.34
CA GLN A 728 -26.16 26.52 -37.68
C GLN A 728 -25.65 27.81 -38.37
N GLU A 729 -24.50 27.87 -39.09
CA GLU A 729 -23.42 26.90 -39.35
C GLU A 729 -22.14 27.60 -39.89
N GLN A 730 -20.96 27.01 -39.61
CA GLN A 730 -19.72 26.95 -40.44
C GLN A 730 -19.03 28.20 -41.05
N ASN A 731 -17.72 28.00 -41.30
CA ASN A 731 -16.85 28.65 -42.29
C ASN A 731 -16.34 30.09 -42.03
N MET A 732 -15.12 30.47 -42.43
CA MET A 732 -13.83 29.73 -42.63
C MET A 732 -12.73 30.80 -42.83
N ASN A 733 -11.47 30.47 -42.51
CA ASN A 733 -10.21 31.14 -42.92
C ASN A 733 -10.11 32.68 -43.02
N SER A 734 -9.13 33.24 -42.30
CA SER A 734 -8.07 33.99 -42.98
C SER A 734 -6.73 33.85 -42.27
N GLU A 735 -5.66 33.75 -43.07
CA GLU A 735 -4.28 33.52 -42.64
C GLU A 735 -3.41 34.76 -42.89
N TYR A 736 -2.47 35.04 -41.96
CA TYR A 736 -1.14 35.64 -42.25
C TYR A 736 -1.12 37.09 -42.84
N GLN A 737 0.00 37.86 -42.91
CA GLN A 737 1.44 37.58 -42.73
C GLN A 737 2.27 38.89 -42.54
N LYS A 738 3.58 38.75 -42.28
CA LYS A 738 4.72 39.62 -42.75
C LYS A 738 4.93 41.00 -42.09
N ASN A 739 6.15 41.58 -42.01
CA ASN A 739 7.54 41.14 -42.34
C ASN A 739 8.47 41.47 -41.12
N GLU A 740 9.82 41.38 -41.05
CA GLU A 740 10.95 41.01 -41.96
C GLU A 740 11.85 39.94 -41.26
N ARG A 741 12.84 39.23 -41.83
CA ARG A 741 13.82 39.37 -42.95
C ARG A 741 15.20 40.00 -42.62
N THR A 742 16.23 39.16 -42.51
CA THR A 742 17.58 39.34 -43.11
C THR A 742 18.37 38.02 -43.02
N ASN A 743 19.48 37.88 -43.77
CA ASN A 743 20.13 36.59 -44.05
C ASN A 743 21.52 36.40 -43.43
N GLY A 744 21.83 35.16 -43.03
CA GLY A 744 22.93 34.40 -43.65
C GLY A 744 24.28 34.28 -42.93
N SER A 745 24.66 33.05 -42.59
CA SER A 745 26.02 32.51 -42.78
C SER A 745 25.99 30.97 -42.70
N GLN A 746 26.89 30.27 -43.41
CA GLN A 746 27.15 28.84 -43.21
C GLN A 746 28.45 28.67 -42.40
N GLY A 747 28.49 27.67 -41.51
CA GLY A 747 29.67 27.28 -40.74
C GLY A 747 29.51 25.84 -40.23
N SER A 748 30.56 25.04 -40.32
CA SER A 748 30.52 23.58 -40.17
C SER A 748 31.14 23.08 -38.85
N LEU A 749 30.73 21.86 -38.44
CA LEU A 749 31.56 20.72 -37.93
C LEU A 749 32.94 21.06 -37.32
N GLN A 750 33.39 20.57 -36.15
CA GLN A 750 33.10 19.34 -35.36
C GLN A 750 33.89 19.47 -34.00
N PRO A 751 34.28 18.42 -33.23
CA PRO A 751 33.51 17.49 -32.39
C PRO A 751 34.05 17.34 -30.92
N LYS A 752 33.53 16.34 -30.18
CA LYS A 752 34.10 15.70 -28.95
C LYS A 752 33.99 16.49 -27.62
N ALA A 753 34.05 15.85 -26.44
CA ALA A 753 34.58 14.51 -26.13
C ALA A 753 33.77 13.68 -25.11
N GLU A 754 33.95 12.36 -25.16
CA GLU A 754 33.57 11.38 -24.15
C GLU A 754 34.66 11.26 -23.06
N GLY A 755 34.32 10.84 -21.84
CA GLY A 755 35.29 10.57 -20.77
C GLY A 755 34.68 9.97 -19.49
N SER A 756 34.98 8.70 -19.24
CA SER A 756 34.72 7.96 -17.98
C SER A 756 35.65 8.43 -16.82
N PRO A 757 35.45 8.04 -15.52
CA PRO A 757 34.82 6.79 -15.05
C PRO A 757 33.87 6.87 -13.83
N THR A 758 33.17 5.75 -13.61
CA THR A 758 32.37 5.42 -12.40
C THR A 758 33.23 4.91 -11.23
N PRO A 759 32.76 5.06 -9.98
CA PRO A 759 33.14 4.22 -8.85
C PRO A 759 31.98 3.37 -8.29
N VAL A 760 32.31 2.19 -7.76
CA VAL A 760 31.49 1.18 -7.05
C VAL A 760 32.48 0.54 -6.05
N PRO A 761 32.19 0.28 -4.75
CA PRO A 761 31.05 -0.51 -4.24
C PRO A 761 30.38 0.13 -2.98
N GLU A 762 29.60 -0.51 -2.08
CA GLU A 762 29.33 -1.94 -1.82
C GLU A 762 27.91 -2.22 -1.21
N VAL A 763 27.80 -2.98 -0.11
CA VAL A 763 26.56 -3.60 0.42
C VAL A 763 25.67 -2.68 1.29
N GLY A 764 24.35 -2.85 1.19
CA GLY A 764 23.37 -2.52 2.23
C GLY A 764 22.05 -3.28 2.02
N THR A 765 21.71 -4.24 2.88
CA THR A 765 20.53 -5.11 2.73
C THR A 765 19.26 -4.53 3.33
N PHE A 766 18.23 -4.33 2.51
CA PHE A 766 16.83 -4.24 2.93
C PHE A 766 15.93 -4.86 1.86
N GLU A 767 14.92 -5.61 2.28
CA GLU A 767 13.99 -6.32 1.38
C GLU A 767 12.95 -5.37 0.80
N ARG A 768 12.60 -5.54 -0.48
CA ARG A 768 11.52 -4.79 -1.13
C ARG A 768 10.22 -5.58 -1.07
N SER A 769 9.31 -5.16 -0.20
CA SER A 769 7.91 -5.59 -0.21
C SER A 769 7.23 -5.23 -1.54
N VAL A 770 6.44 -6.15 -2.09
CA VAL A 770 5.81 -6.01 -3.41
C VAL A 770 4.68 -4.99 -3.36
N THR A 771 4.90 -3.79 -3.91
CA THR A 771 3.85 -2.78 -4.10
C THR A 771 3.14 -3.00 -5.44
N SER A 772 1.86 -3.38 -5.42
CA SER A 772 1.03 -3.64 -6.60
C SER A 772 0.51 -2.37 -7.30
N ARG A 773 1.42 -1.42 -7.55
CA ARG A 773 1.25 -0.31 -8.50
C ARG A 773 2.55 -0.18 -9.30
N PRO A 774 2.51 -0.10 -10.65
CA PRO A 774 3.71 0.22 -11.41
C PRO A 774 4.16 1.64 -11.04
N THR A 775 5.33 1.77 -10.43
CA THR A 775 5.99 3.06 -10.27
C THR A 775 6.36 3.56 -11.67
N LEU A 776 5.57 4.49 -12.21
CA LEU A 776 5.85 5.10 -13.51
C LEU A 776 7.29 5.62 -13.51
N SER A 777 8.09 5.17 -14.48
CA SER A 777 9.36 5.83 -14.79
C SER A 777 9.10 7.31 -15.04
N SER A 778 10.01 8.17 -14.61
CA SER A 778 9.85 9.64 -14.72
C SER A 778 9.65 10.12 -16.16
N HIS A 779 9.99 9.30 -17.15
CA HIS A 779 9.88 9.63 -18.57
C HIS A 779 9.16 8.51 -19.33
N LEU A 780 8.00 8.84 -19.92
CA LEU A 780 7.32 7.97 -20.88
C LEU A 780 8.16 7.86 -22.16
N LEU A 781 8.41 6.64 -22.62
CA LEU A 781 9.17 6.35 -23.83
C LEU A 781 8.60 7.07 -25.07
N TYR A 782 9.41 7.89 -25.74
CA TYR A 782 8.99 8.61 -26.94
C TYR A 782 10.06 8.55 -28.03
N PHE A 783 9.72 7.92 -29.16
CA PHE A 783 10.63 7.70 -30.28
C PHE A 783 10.79 8.97 -31.13
N SER A 784 12.05 9.31 -31.42
CA SER A 784 12.43 10.39 -32.33
C SER A 784 13.67 10.00 -33.13
N ILE A 785 13.77 10.51 -34.37
CA ILE A 785 14.83 10.19 -35.32
C ILE A 785 15.47 11.46 -35.89
N ASN A 786 16.72 11.37 -36.33
CA ASN A 786 17.42 12.45 -37.03
C ASN A 786 17.16 12.34 -38.54
N GLU A 787 16.40 13.29 -39.11
CA GLU A 787 15.87 13.21 -40.48
C GLU A 787 16.93 13.09 -41.60
N GLU A 788 18.21 13.33 -41.30
CA GLU A 788 19.32 13.29 -42.27
C GLU A 788 19.76 11.86 -42.66
N PHE A 789 19.36 10.80 -41.94
CA PHE A 789 19.99 9.47 -42.06
C PHE A 789 19.10 8.34 -42.65
N GLN A 790 18.86 8.37 -43.97
CA GLN A 790 18.16 7.28 -44.68
C GLN A 790 19.10 6.09 -44.98
N SER A 791 18.83 4.91 -44.39
CA SER A 791 19.53 3.67 -44.71
C SER A 791 18.76 2.82 -45.74
N SER A 792 19.49 2.04 -46.55
CA SER A 792 18.90 1.10 -47.51
C SER A 792 18.19 -0.08 -46.83
N ASN A 793 17.00 -0.45 -47.32
CA ASN A 793 16.24 -1.59 -46.81
C ASN A 793 16.99 -2.92 -47.01
N ASP A 794 17.28 -3.62 -45.91
CA ASP A 794 18.09 -4.85 -45.87
C ASP A 794 17.23 -6.13 -46.03
N GLY A 795 16.20 -6.07 -46.88
CA GLY A 795 15.26 -7.16 -47.19
C GLY A 795 14.28 -7.58 -46.07
N HIS A 796 14.72 -7.54 -44.81
CA HIS A 796 13.96 -7.98 -43.62
C HIS A 796 13.40 -6.82 -42.78
N TYR A 797 14.01 -5.64 -42.89
CA TYR A 797 13.59 -4.41 -42.21
C TYR A 797 13.50 -3.25 -43.21
N HIS A 798 12.70 -2.23 -42.86
CA HIS A 798 12.58 -0.95 -43.56
C HIS A 798 12.89 0.21 -42.60
N SER A 799 13.38 1.34 -43.15
CA SER A 799 13.43 2.60 -42.39
C SER A 799 12.01 3.05 -42.04
N ILE A 800 11.78 3.45 -40.79
CA ILE A 800 10.47 3.88 -40.30
C ILE A 800 9.95 5.11 -41.07
N SER A 801 8.71 5.07 -41.55
CA SER A 801 8.06 6.28 -42.08
C SER A 801 7.55 7.18 -40.96
N SER A 802 7.33 8.47 -41.24
CA SER A 802 6.72 9.41 -40.27
C SER A 802 5.35 8.94 -39.76
N HIS A 803 4.59 8.19 -40.58
CA HIS A 803 3.32 7.59 -40.18
C HIS A 803 3.53 6.42 -39.20
N GLU A 804 4.54 5.59 -39.44
CA GLU A 804 4.86 4.46 -38.57
C GLU A 804 5.49 4.92 -37.25
N LEU A 805 6.29 6.00 -37.26
CA LEU A 805 6.80 6.65 -36.05
C LEU A 805 5.65 7.17 -35.17
N ALA A 806 4.63 7.81 -35.76
CA ALA A 806 3.40 8.20 -35.04
C ALA A 806 2.57 6.99 -34.56
N LYS A 807 2.50 5.91 -35.35
CA LYS A 807 1.83 4.63 -35.02
C LYS A 807 2.55 3.84 -33.91
N LEU A 808 3.84 4.09 -33.72
CA LEU A 808 4.71 3.54 -32.66
C LEU A 808 4.60 4.37 -31.38
N ASN A 809 4.62 5.71 -31.48
CA ASN A 809 4.60 6.62 -30.34
C ASN A 809 3.29 6.65 -29.55
N ARG A 810 2.15 6.21 -30.12
CA ARG A 810 0.81 6.24 -29.48
C ARG A 810 0.89 5.86 -27.98
N PRO A 811 0.30 6.61 -27.04
CA PRO A 811 0.68 6.54 -25.63
C PRO A 811 0.60 5.14 -25.00
N ILE A 812 -0.41 4.36 -25.37
CA ILE A 812 -0.56 2.97 -24.89
C ILE A 812 0.55 2.06 -25.44
N ARG A 813 1.00 2.25 -26.68
CA ARG A 813 2.06 1.43 -27.29
C ARG A 813 3.43 1.78 -26.76
N SER A 814 3.75 3.06 -26.58
CA SER A 814 4.98 3.47 -25.90
C SER A 814 5.02 2.95 -24.46
N GLN A 815 3.91 3.07 -23.72
CA GLN A 815 3.79 2.51 -22.37
C GLN A 815 3.96 0.98 -22.38
N THR A 816 3.29 0.24 -23.26
CA THR A 816 3.45 -1.23 -23.37
C THR A 816 4.88 -1.62 -23.72
N ILE A 817 5.54 -0.94 -24.66
CA ILE A 817 6.95 -1.21 -25.01
C ILE A 817 7.87 -0.93 -23.82
N GLN A 818 7.64 0.15 -23.07
CA GLN A 818 8.43 0.53 -21.90
C GLN A 818 8.21 -0.44 -20.72
N ASN A 819 6.96 -0.79 -20.40
CA ASN A 819 6.63 -1.75 -19.35
C ASN A 819 7.21 -3.13 -19.70
N ALA A 820 7.06 -3.59 -20.95
CA ALA A 820 7.67 -4.83 -21.40
C ALA A 820 9.21 -4.79 -21.37
N ALA A 821 9.83 -3.62 -21.62
CA ALA A 821 11.28 -3.44 -21.45
C ALA A 821 11.70 -3.50 -19.97
N GLN A 822 10.94 -2.89 -19.07
CA GLN A 822 11.19 -2.93 -17.62
C GLN A 822 11.03 -4.34 -17.06
N TYR A 823 9.94 -5.03 -17.38
CA TYR A 823 9.71 -6.43 -17.02
C TYR A 823 10.78 -7.36 -17.61
N TYR A 824 11.10 -7.20 -18.90
CA TYR A 824 12.16 -8.00 -19.51
C TYR A 824 13.52 -7.75 -18.86
N LEU A 825 13.84 -6.51 -18.47
CA LEU A 825 15.09 -6.18 -17.77
C LEU A 825 15.15 -6.70 -16.33
N ALA A 826 14.02 -6.73 -15.62
CA ALA A 826 13.93 -7.20 -14.24
C ALA A 826 13.89 -8.73 -14.11
N GLU A 827 12.99 -9.38 -14.85
CA GLU A 827 12.62 -10.80 -14.63
C GLU A 827 13.21 -11.76 -15.66
N LEU A 828 13.43 -11.31 -16.91
CA LEU A 828 13.85 -12.19 -18.01
C LEU A 828 15.33 -12.04 -18.38
N ALA A 829 15.92 -10.85 -18.23
CA ALA A 829 17.25 -10.53 -18.74
C ALA A 829 18.34 -11.40 -18.12
N ASN A 830 19.13 -12.02 -19.00
CA ASN A 830 20.20 -12.98 -18.67
C ASN A 830 19.72 -14.27 -17.99
N SER A 831 18.40 -14.51 -17.91
CA SER A 831 17.82 -15.77 -17.44
C SER A 831 17.94 -16.90 -18.47
N LYS A 832 17.73 -18.14 -18.01
CA LYS A 832 17.69 -19.35 -18.84
C LYS A 832 16.41 -20.11 -18.54
N ILE A 833 15.45 -20.01 -19.44
CA ILE A 833 14.15 -20.69 -19.30
C ILE A 833 14.20 -22.00 -20.10
N TYR A 834 13.89 -23.09 -19.41
CA TYR A 834 13.92 -24.44 -19.97
C TYR A 834 12.50 -24.85 -20.37
N TYR A 835 12.13 -24.63 -21.63
CA TYR A 835 10.86 -25.10 -22.17
C TYR A 835 10.96 -26.62 -22.39
N VAL A 836 10.51 -27.39 -21.39
CA VAL A 836 10.44 -28.85 -21.46
C VAL A 836 9.20 -29.22 -22.28
N THR A 837 9.41 -29.58 -23.55
CA THR A 837 8.37 -30.26 -24.35
C THR A 837 8.53 -31.77 -24.22
N PRO A 838 7.47 -32.59 -24.39
CA PRO A 838 7.52 -34.05 -24.17
C PRO A 838 8.64 -34.77 -24.93
N ASP A 839 9.01 -34.27 -26.10
CA ASP A 839 10.07 -34.86 -26.95
C ASP A 839 11.47 -34.27 -26.68
N LYS A 840 11.55 -33.01 -26.19
CA LYS A 840 12.77 -32.19 -26.17
C LYS A 840 12.71 -31.09 -25.11
N THR A 841 13.78 -30.93 -24.34
CA THR A 841 14.04 -29.69 -23.60
C THR A 841 14.63 -28.63 -24.54
N VAL A 842 13.91 -27.53 -24.73
CA VAL A 842 14.39 -26.35 -25.46
C VAL A 842 14.82 -25.29 -24.44
N GLN A 843 16.12 -25.19 -24.20
CA GLN A 843 16.69 -24.11 -23.40
C GLN A 843 16.66 -22.81 -24.23
N VAL A 844 15.94 -21.81 -23.76
CA VAL A 844 15.93 -20.45 -24.31
C VAL A 844 16.66 -19.53 -23.35
N ASN A 845 17.74 -18.89 -23.83
CA ASN A 845 18.46 -17.86 -23.07
C ASN A 845 17.84 -16.50 -23.37
N PHE A 846 17.30 -15.84 -22.36
CA PHE A 846 16.73 -14.49 -22.49
C PHE A 846 17.81 -13.42 -22.27
N GLU A 847 18.85 -13.45 -23.11
CA GLU A 847 19.88 -12.42 -23.13
C GLU A 847 19.28 -11.04 -23.45
N GLU A 848 19.83 -9.96 -22.89
CA GLU A 848 19.35 -8.57 -23.09
C GLU A 848 19.18 -8.22 -24.59
N LYS A 849 20.10 -8.74 -25.43
CA LYS A 849 20.10 -8.54 -26.88
C LYS A 849 18.88 -9.09 -27.62
N HIS A 850 18.13 -10.04 -27.04
CA HIS A 850 16.99 -10.66 -27.71
C HIS A 850 15.72 -9.80 -27.66
N PHE A 851 15.63 -8.81 -26.77
CA PHE A 851 14.47 -7.90 -26.68
C PHE A 851 14.22 -7.11 -27.97
N MET A 852 15.28 -6.65 -28.64
CA MET A 852 15.22 -5.99 -29.95
C MET A 852 14.57 -6.88 -31.04
N HIS A 853 14.73 -8.20 -30.94
CA HIS A 853 14.08 -9.17 -31.83
C HIS A 853 12.65 -9.51 -31.40
N LEU A 854 12.34 -9.44 -30.10
CA LEU A 854 11.00 -9.63 -29.55
C LEU A 854 10.06 -8.51 -30.01
N THR A 855 10.48 -7.24 -29.90
CA THR A 855 9.70 -6.08 -30.36
C THR A 855 9.69 -5.93 -31.88
N GLY A 856 10.77 -6.32 -32.56
CA GLY A 856 10.96 -6.06 -33.99
C GLY A 856 11.32 -4.60 -34.31
N ILE A 857 11.66 -3.80 -33.30
CA ILE A 857 12.15 -2.43 -33.39
C ILE A 857 13.68 -2.47 -33.27
N LYS A 858 14.40 -1.93 -34.26
CA LYS A 858 15.87 -1.85 -34.25
C LYS A 858 16.31 -0.38 -34.43
N PRO A 859 16.62 0.33 -33.34
CA PRO A 859 17.20 1.66 -33.42
C PRO A 859 18.63 1.65 -33.99
N LEU A 860 19.03 2.78 -34.57
CA LEU A 860 20.37 3.06 -35.06
C LEU A 860 20.85 4.36 -34.41
N ALA A 861 21.98 4.33 -33.72
CA ALA A 861 22.70 5.49 -33.18
C ALA A 861 24.19 5.12 -32.98
N PRO A 862 25.10 6.08 -32.74
CA PRO A 862 26.53 5.79 -32.61
C PRO A 862 26.79 4.95 -31.35
N GLY A 863 27.40 3.78 -31.52
CA GLY A 863 27.62 2.84 -30.42
C GLY A 863 26.36 2.12 -29.90
N GLN A 864 25.23 2.21 -30.60
CA GLN A 864 24.00 1.54 -30.20
C GLN A 864 24.14 0.01 -30.28
N THR A 865 23.90 -0.68 -29.16
CA THR A 865 23.85 -2.14 -29.10
C THR A 865 22.43 -2.63 -28.75
N PRO A 866 22.10 -3.89 -29.00
CA PRO A 866 20.81 -4.47 -28.60
C PRO A 866 20.56 -4.43 -27.08
N GLU A 867 21.60 -4.59 -26.26
CA GLU A 867 21.55 -4.54 -24.80
C GLU A 867 21.32 -3.10 -24.31
N LYS A 868 22.03 -2.13 -24.90
CA LYS A 868 21.77 -0.71 -24.66
C LYS A 868 20.33 -0.34 -25.05
N THR A 869 19.82 -0.89 -26.15
CA THR A 869 18.44 -0.65 -26.63
C THR A 869 17.37 -1.09 -25.62
N LEU A 870 17.54 -2.23 -24.94
CA LEU A 870 16.64 -2.66 -23.86
C LEU A 870 16.61 -1.63 -22.71
N ARG A 871 17.79 -1.17 -22.29
CA ARG A 871 17.97 -0.21 -21.18
C ARG A 871 17.40 1.16 -21.53
N ASP A 872 17.75 1.67 -22.72
CA ASP A 872 17.19 2.88 -23.30
C ASP A 872 15.64 2.84 -23.29
N PHE A 873 15.02 1.73 -23.72
CA PHE A 873 13.56 1.62 -23.77
C PHE A 873 12.92 1.55 -22.37
N ALA A 874 13.55 0.85 -21.41
CA ALA A 874 13.05 0.76 -20.03
C ALA A 874 13.12 2.13 -19.32
N GLU A 875 14.21 2.87 -19.52
CA GLU A 875 14.45 4.20 -18.95
C GLU A 875 13.62 5.31 -19.63
N GLY A 876 13.10 5.08 -20.84
CA GLY A 876 12.30 6.05 -21.61
C GLY A 876 13.07 6.81 -22.70
N ASN A 877 14.34 6.46 -22.92
CA ASN A 877 15.24 7.08 -23.89
C ASN A 877 14.93 6.62 -25.33
N GLY A 878 14.10 7.37 -26.05
CA GLY A 878 13.67 7.05 -27.42
C GLY A 878 14.34 7.84 -28.56
N HIS A 879 15.42 8.59 -28.31
CA HIS A 879 16.07 9.42 -29.35
C HIS A 879 17.24 8.69 -30.04
N PHE A 880 17.16 8.56 -31.37
CA PHE A 880 18.10 7.81 -32.20
C PHE A 880 18.39 8.53 -33.53
N ASP A 881 19.35 8.06 -34.33
CA ASP A 881 19.55 8.58 -35.69
C ASP A 881 18.44 8.12 -36.64
N ASN A 882 18.09 6.83 -36.60
CA ASN A 882 16.99 6.25 -37.37
C ASN A 882 16.46 4.99 -36.64
N ILE A 883 15.27 4.51 -36.98
CA ILE A 883 14.68 3.27 -36.47
C ILE A 883 14.30 2.39 -37.66
N LEU A 884 14.73 1.13 -37.60
CA LEU A 884 14.34 0.08 -38.53
C LEU A 884 13.21 -0.75 -37.93
N LEU A 885 12.13 -0.97 -38.69
CA LEU A 885 11.01 -1.84 -38.30
C LEU A 885 11.02 -3.13 -39.13
N ALA A 886 10.62 -4.25 -38.51
CA ALA A 886 10.43 -5.52 -39.21
C ALA A 886 9.30 -5.40 -40.27
N ASN A 887 9.54 -5.97 -41.46
CA ASN A 887 8.66 -5.84 -42.61
C ASN A 887 7.26 -6.48 -42.42
N ASN A 888 6.30 -6.06 -43.27
CA ASN A 888 4.92 -6.57 -43.34
C ASN A 888 4.13 -6.40 -42.03
N ASP A 889 4.17 -5.21 -41.41
CA ASP A 889 3.51 -4.87 -40.15
C ASP A 889 3.93 -5.72 -38.91
N ALA A 890 4.83 -6.69 -39.08
CA ALA A 890 5.20 -7.68 -38.06
C ALA A 890 5.80 -7.07 -36.77
N ALA A 891 6.39 -5.88 -36.84
CA ALA A 891 6.78 -5.14 -35.64
C ALA A 891 5.56 -4.70 -34.81
N PHE A 892 4.49 -4.21 -35.45
CA PHE A 892 3.28 -3.79 -34.76
C PHE A 892 2.44 -4.97 -34.27
N ASP A 893 2.42 -6.08 -35.00
CA ASP A 893 1.77 -7.32 -34.53
C ASP A 893 2.49 -7.89 -33.30
N LYS A 894 3.83 -7.85 -33.27
CA LYS A 894 4.62 -8.15 -32.07
C LYS A 894 4.30 -7.22 -30.92
N ILE A 895 4.27 -5.90 -31.14
CA ILE A 895 3.93 -4.91 -30.11
C ILE A 895 2.53 -5.14 -29.54
N ASN A 896 1.57 -5.59 -30.36
CA ASN A 896 0.20 -5.89 -29.90
C ASN A 896 0.12 -7.08 -28.92
N VAL A 897 1.13 -7.97 -28.86
CA VAL A 897 1.20 -9.08 -27.89
C VAL A 897 2.22 -8.85 -26.76
N LEU A 898 2.85 -7.67 -26.70
CA LEU A 898 3.68 -7.27 -25.56
C LEU A 898 2.85 -6.89 -24.32
N SER A 899 1.54 -6.65 -24.47
CA SER A 899 0.61 -6.46 -23.35
C SER A 899 0.51 -7.68 -22.43
N ASP A 900 0.84 -8.85 -22.96
CA ASP A 900 0.69 -10.14 -22.28
C ASP A 900 1.97 -10.50 -21.51
N LEU A 901 2.94 -9.56 -21.47
CA LEU A 901 4.23 -9.61 -20.79
C LEU A 901 4.40 -8.48 -19.74
N SER A 902 3.36 -7.69 -19.45
CA SER A 902 3.46 -6.45 -18.63
C SER A 902 2.33 -6.28 -17.63
#